data_AF-A0A1F9RXD4-F1
#
_entry.id   AF-A0A1F9RXD4-F1
#
_cell.length_a   1.000
_cell.length_b   1.000
_cell.length_c   1.000
_cell.angle_alpha   90.00
_cell.angle_beta   90.00
_cell.angle_gamma   90.00
#
_symmetry.space_group_name_H-M   'P 1'
#
loop_
_entity.id
_entity.type
_entity.pdbx_description
1 polymer ?
#
loop_
_entity_poly.entity_id
_entity_poly.type
_entity_poly.pdbx_seq_one_letter_code
_entity_poly.pdbx_strand_id
1 'polypeptide(L)'
;MKNIQHSTKKEKNILILGGGVAGLSAAGILSGHDLKVHLVEKSDRLGGNASAWACMATDACRNCGACLVPEMVENVNRSEHVAVHLNRTVTHVKKQDGKYLITLSSDADSPLLVDKVITATGFSPIIPDGLVGEKHKAFNHVITTVQLNELMAQQKLESYFSKTTTPRIGFIQCVGSRNRLKGRDYCSQVCCKISLRHINKILTAYPKAEISMFYIDLQIIGKETRSAFEALGKNVRLIQGVPFDILDTKKQDMLTLIREDKEARARIAEHFDMIVLSVGITPNSTAPGIAQLFDLKTDPWGFFINPAEDGSSGIHVAGCAQGPQDILSSKAQGEQCARLILKELGFIPPAINQSCIAVMGDGQEALLVAQAVKNSGYDTLIIGKKDADPFNKLGIGFESSDKLISVSGTANRFKLMIKKDGTGIKTRDISAIIVAEPVEKSLEIPDAGIPEDCFFSVEDLAEILIHNPDRVPDRVVFHLGTRTPPPKPDVQKALSLAVRLVQSGKKVMVIVQHMLVNGACGQRAYDQARKLGVRFFRINGPDDVTIKKTDQGIGFIIKDALLFDMFLEFEADWMIRPQIVKPGQQFEKTTKILKLQTDREGFFQAPNVRYRLTGSPRKGIFFAGTCHDDIDSEDLSQEIRTILQSVEEQKTTDPGASDSGVVINEGKCVRCLTCFRICPHSAIVIMRGLQPYVVPDVCVSCGLCVSSCPALAITQTGFNEDGLSKIDMNQREVVFACERSAAIAAKKADIPDNTALITVPCVCRISTGIL
;
A
#
# COMPACT_ATOMS: atom_id res chain seq x y z
N MET A 1 32.57 25.09 37.92
CA MET A 1 32.59 23.64 37.66
C MET A 1 31.58 22.97 38.58
N LYS A 2 30.36 22.71 38.10
CA LYS A 2 29.38 21.87 38.80
C LYS A 2 29.43 20.49 38.13
N ASN A 3 29.82 19.49 38.89
CA ASN A 3 29.79 18.09 38.48
C ASN A 3 28.35 17.70 38.12
N ILE A 4 28.07 17.60 36.83
CA ILE A 4 26.90 16.90 36.33
C ILE A 4 27.24 15.41 36.46
N GLN A 5 26.69 14.75 37.47
CA GLN A 5 26.67 13.29 37.51
C GLN A 5 25.92 12.81 36.26
N HIS A 6 26.64 12.27 35.28
CA HIS A 6 26.04 11.42 34.26
C HIS A 6 25.45 10.19 34.95
N SER A 7 24.15 10.23 35.22
CA SER A 7 23.36 9.04 35.44
C SER A 7 23.57 8.13 34.23
N THR A 8 24.25 7.01 34.42
CA THR A 8 24.44 5.96 33.41
C THR A 8 23.07 5.37 33.07
N LYS A 9 22.37 5.97 32.11
CA LYS A 9 21.13 5.45 31.57
C LYS A 9 21.47 4.08 30.94
N LYS A 10 20.95 2.98 31.50
CA LYS A 10 21.15 1.64 30.95
C LYS A 10 20.72 1.63 29.48
N GLU A 11 21.64 1.30 28.59
CA GLU A 11 21.41 1.17 27.15
C GLU A 11 20.23 0.22 26.90
N LYS A 12 19.23 0.69 26.15
CA LYS A 12 18.05 -0.09 25.78
C LYS A 12 18.38 -0.94 24.56
N ASN A 13 18.04 -2.22 24.61
CA ASN A 13 18.39 -3.18 23.55
C ASN A 13 17.12 -3.72 22.90
N ILE A 14 17.02 -3.64 21.57
CA ILE A 14 15.83 -4.09 20.81
C ILE A 14 16.23 -5.19 19.85
N LEU A 15 15.47 -6.28 19.83
CA LEU A 15 15.65 -7.36 18.86
C LEU A 15 14.69 -7.18 17.69
N ILE A 16 15.20 -7.29 16.47
CA ILE A 16 14.38 -7.40 15.25
C ILE A 16 14.70 -8.73 14.59
N LEU A 17 13.68 -9.55 14.37
CA LEU A 17 13.79 -10.86 13.71
C LEU A 17 13.35 -10.74 12.25
N GLY A 18 14.32 -10.77 11.33
CA GLY A 18 14.09 -10.69 9.89
C GLY A 18 14.51 -9.34 9.30
N GLY A 19 15.48 -9.36 8.40
CA GLY A 19 16.02 -8.22 7.66
C GLY A 19 15.25 -7.87 6.38
N GLY A 20 13.96 -8.19 6.31
CA GLY A 20 13.09 -7.80 5.20
C GLY A 20 12.61 -6.34 5.29
N VAL A 21 11.75 -5.89 4.36
CA VAL A 21 11.22 -4.52 4.31
C VAL A 21 10.70 -4.04 5.67
N ALA A 22 9.87 -4.83 6.36
CA ALA A 22 9.30 -4.45 7.65
C ALA A 22 10.38 -4.29 8.73
N GLY A 23 11.32 -5.25 8.84
CA GLY A 23 12.40 -5.20 9.82
C GLY A 23 13.40 -4.08 9.55
N LEU A 24 13.76 -3.83 8.27
CA LEU A 24 14.62 -2.71 7.88
C LEU A 24 13.97 -1.36 8.18
N SER A 25 12.66 -1.23 7.92
CA SER A 25 11.93 0.01 8.20
C SER A 25 11.86 0.27 9.71
N ALA A 26 11.64 -0.78 10.51
CA ALA A 26 11.69 -0.68 11.96
C ALA A 26 13.09 -0.30 12.46
N ALA A 27 14.14 -0.96 11.95
CA ALA A 27 15.53 -0.70 12.30
C ALA A 27 15.91 0.76 12.00
N GLY A 28 15.52 1.29 10.84
CA GLY A 28 15.83 2.67 10.44
C GLY A 28 15.21 3.73 11.37
N ILE A 29 13.99 3.50 11.88
CA ILE A 29 13.36 4.40 12.87
C ILE A 29 14.05 4.29 14.23
N LEU A 30 14.28 3.06 14.69
CA LEU A 30 14.90 2.78 15.99
C LEU A 30 16.35 3.30 16.06
N SER A 31 17.10 3.23 14.95
CA SER A 31 18.49 3.67 14.89
C SER A 31 18.70 5.18 15.03
N GLY A 32 17.64 5.98 14.92
CA GLY A 32 17.68 7.43 15.14
C GLY A 32 17.63 7.83 16.62
N HIS A 33 17.61 6.86 17.55
CA HIS A 33 17.44 7.08 18.98
C HIS A 33 18.58 6.44 19.77
N ASP A 34 18.79 6.90 21.01
CA ASP A 34 19.84 6.43 21.93
C ASP A 34 19.51 5.03 22.51
N LEU A 35 19.55 4.03 21.64
CA LEU A 35 19.32 2.61 21.92
C LEU A 35 20.14 1.73 20.95
N LYS A 36 20.29 0.45 21.29
CA LYS A 36 20.94 -0.55 20.44
C LYS A 36 19.91 -1.45 19.77
N VAL A 37 20.04 -1.65 18.47
CA VAL A 37 19.21 -2.57 17.68
C VAL A 37 20.03 -3.79 17.28
N HIS A 38 19.53 -4.99 17.58
CA HIS A 38 20.04 -6.26 17.08
C HIS A 38 19.13 -6.76 15.96
N LEU A 39 19.56 -6.64 14.71
CA LEU A 39 18.84 -7.13 13.54
C LEU A 39 19.34 -8.52 13.16
N VAL A 40 18.55 -9.55 13.41
CA VAL A 40 18.90 -10.95 13.15
C VAL A 40 18.29 -11.39 11.82
N GLU A 41 19.12 -11.87 10.91
CA GLU A 41 18.71 -12.33 9.58
C GLU A 41 19.26 -13.74 9.32
N LYS A 42 18.36 -14.62 8.88
CA LYS A 42 18.68 -16.04 8.64
C LYS A 42 19.53 -16.27 7.40
N SER A 43 19.48 -15.36 6.45
CA SER A 43 20.27 -15.40 5.21
C SER A 43 21.56 -14.59 5.33
N ASP A 44 22.38 -14.66 4.29
CA ASP A 44 23.66 -13.97 4.14
C ASP A 44 23.51 -12.51 3.71
N ARG A 45 22.28 -12.00 3.58
CA ARG A 45 22.00 -10.64 3.11
C ARG A 45 20.70 -10.08 3.66
N LEU A 46 20.63 -8.75 3.73
CA LEU A 46 19.42 -8.02 4.06
C LEU A 46 18.51 -7.79 2.84
N GLY A 47 17.27 -7.35 3.10
CA GLY A 47 16.27 -6.94 2.11
C GLY A 47 15.15 -7.96 1.86
N GLY A 48 15.29 -9.18 2.38
CA GLY A 48 14.28 -10.25 2.27
C GLY A 48 13.89 -10.56 0.82
N ASN A 49 12.66 -11.03 0.60
CA ASN A 49 12.17 -11.38 -0.74
C ASN A 49 12.26 -10.19 -1.73
N ALA A 50 11.99 -8.98 -1.27
CA ALA A 50 11.93 -7.79 -2.12
C ALA A 50 13.30 -7.33 -2.66
N SER A 51 14.41 -7.78 -2.05
CA SER A 51 15.77 -7.50 -2.54
C SER A 51 16.06 -8.05 -3.93
N ALA A 52 15.37 -9.14 -4.32
CA ALA A 52 15.55 -9.81 -5.60
C ALA A 52 14.59 -9.29 -6.69
N TRP A 53 13.75 -8.30 -6.38
CA TRP A 53 12.65 -7.90 -7.25
C TRP A 53 13.05 -6.78 -8.21
N ALA A 54 12.61 -6.90 -9.47
CA ALA A 54 12.85 -5.89 -10.49
C ALA A 54 11.98 -4.64 -10.25
N CYS A 55 12.47 -3.49 -10.71
CA CYS A 55 11.62 -2.32 -10.86
C CYS A 55 10.54 -2.60 -11.92
N MET A 56 9.29 -2.30 -11.60
CA MET A 56 8.14 -2.46 -12.52
C MET A 56 7.78 -1.19 -13.29
N ALA A 57 8.66 -0.18 -13.25
CA ALA A 57 8.48 1.03 -14.05
C ALA A 57 8.57 0.71 -15.56
N THR A 58 7.76 1.43 -16.33
CA THR A 58 7.76 1.44 -17.79
C THR A 58 8.01 2.88 -18.25
N ASP A 59 7.11 3.47 -19.01
CA ASP A 59 6.97 4.92 -19.24
C ASP A 59 6.80 5.76 -17.96
N ALA A 60 6.29 5.17 -16.88
CA ALA A 60 6.11 5.81 -15.59
C ALA A 60 6.35 4.85 -14.42
N CYS A 61 6.60 5.41 -13.24
CA CYS A 61 6.65 4.64 -11.99
C CYS A 61 5.30 3.96 -11.72
N ARG A 62 5.33 2.70 -11.30
CA ARG A 62 4.14 1.88 -10.96
C ARG A 62 3.98 1.65 -9.45
N ASN A 63 4.66 2.48 -8.63
CA ASN A 63 4.66 2.46 -7.17
C ASN A 63 4.76 1.05 -6.55
N CYS A 64 5.67 0.23 -7.11
CA CYS A 64 5.84 -1.15 -6.67
C CYS A 64 6.63 -1.28 -5.36
N GLY A 65 7.40 -0.25 -4.98
CA GLY A 65 8.21 -0.23 -3.76
C GLY A 65 9.52 -1.02 -3.84
N ALA A 66 9.79 -1.77 -4.91
CA ALA A 66 11.00 -2.60 -5.01
C ALA A 66 12.30 -1.78 -4.92
N CYS A 67 12.31 -0.57 -5.48
CA CYS A 67 13.46 0.34 -5.44
C CYS A 67 13.77 0.94 -4.05
N LEU A 68 12.90 0.73 -3.05
CA LEU A 68 13.10 1.22 -1.68
C LEU A 68 14.09 0.35 -0.90
N VAL A 69 14.14 -0.94 -1.22
CA VAL A 69 14.89 -1.93 -0.46
C VAL A 69 16.39 -1.62 -0.43
N PRO A 70 17.05 -1.29 -1.56
CA PRO A 70 18.48 -0.97 -1.54
C PRO A 70 18.82 0.22 -0.64
N GLU A 71 18.00 1.28 -0.66
CA GLU A 71 18.20 2.47 0.20
C GLU A 71 18.04 2.11 1.69
N MET A 72 17.03 1.30 2.04
CA MET A 72 16.81 0.84 3.41
C MET A 72 17.98 -0.01 3.93
N VAL A 73 18.50 -0.93 3.10
CA VAL A 73 19.66 -1.75 3.44
C VAL A 73 20.89 -0.89 3.69
N GLU A 74 21.15 0.07 2.80
CA GLU A 74 22.28 0.98 2.93
C GLU A 74 22.19 1.84 4.21
N ASN A 75 21.01 2.38 4.51
CA ASN A 75 20.78 3.18 5.72
C ASN A 75 21.03 2.37 7.00
N VAL A 76 20.57 1.11 7.04
CA VAL A 76 20.80 0.21 8.17
C VAL A 76 22.28 -0.14 8.32
N ASN A 77 22.96 -0.48 7.22
CA ASN A 77 24.37 -0.85 7.25
C ASN A 77 25.31 0.30 7.67
N ARG A 78 24.92 1.56 7.39
CA ARG A 78 25.68 2.74 7.79
C ARG A 78 25.48 3.13 9.25
N SER A 79 24.47 2.59 9.93
CA SER A 79 24.13 3.00 11.29
C SER A 79 24.98 2.25 12.33
N GLU A 80 25.67 3.00 13.19
CA GLU A 80 26.42 2.44 14.32
C GLU A 80 25.50 1.88 15.43
N HIS A 81 24.23 2.31 15.45
CA HIS A 81 23.22 1.86 16.41
C HIS A 81 22.63 0.49 16.05
N VAL A 82 22.84 -0.02 14.83
CA VAL A 82 22.32 -1.32 14.39
C VAL A 82 23.44 -2.35 14.29
N ALA A 83 23.37 -3.39 15.12
CA ALA A 83 24.18 -4.59 14.99
C ALA A 83 23.45 -5.60 14.10
N VAL A 84 24.00 -5.87 12.91
CA VAL A 84 23.43 -6.83 11.95
C VAL A 84 24.04 -8.22 12.17
N HIS A 85 23.20 -9.23 12.37
CA HIS A 85 23.57 -10.63 12.61
C HIS A 85 23.09 -11.50 11.45
N LEU A 86 23.91 -11.63 10.40
CA LEU A 86 23.62 -12.44 9.21
C LEU A 86 23.92 -13.92 9.44
N ASN A 87 23.22 -14.81 8.73
CA ASN A 87 23.31 -16.27 8.89
C ASN A 87 23.05 -16.74 10.33
N ARG A 88 22.25 -15.98 11.09
CA ARG A 88 21.92 -16.28 12.49
C ARG A 88 20.41 -16.51 12.63
N THR A 89 20.04 -17.43 13.52
CA THR A 89 18.65 -17.66 13.93
C THR A 89 18.57 -17.68 15.45
N VAL A 90 17.39 -17.41 16.01
CA VAL A 90 17.17 -17.57 17.46
C VAL A 90 16.96 -19.05 17.75
N THR A 91 17.69 -19.58 18.74
CA THR A 91 17.58 -20.98 19.17
C THR A 91 16.90 -21.13 20.52
N HIS A 92 17.10 -20.17 21.43
CA HIS A 92 16.51 -20.18 22.77
C HIS A 92 16.09 -18.77 23.20
N VAL A 93 14.97 -18.69 23.90
CA VAL A 93 14.41 -17.47 24.48
C VAL A 93 14.04 -17.75 25.93
N LYS A 94 14.51 -16.92 26.85
CA LYS A 94 14.12 -16.96 28.27
C LYS A 94 13.67 -15.59 28.72
N LYS A 95 12.47 -15.49 29.29
CA LYS A 95 12.00 -14.25 29.91
C LYS A 95 12.69 -14.06 31.27
N GLN A 96 13.28 -12.90 31.49
CA GLN A 96 14.00 -12.55 32.72
C GLN A 96 13.72 -11.08 33.06
N ASP A 97 13.11 -10.81 34.23
CA ASP A 97 12.87 -9.47 34.76
C ASP A 97 12.19 -8.50 33.77
N GLY A 98 11.20 -9.00 33.02
CA GLY A 98 10.48 -8.22 32.00
C GLY A 98 11.24 -8.00 30.69
N LYS A 99 12.43 -8.60 30.55
CA LYS A 99 13.27 -8.63 29.34
C LYS A 99 13.33 -10.04 28.74
N TYR A 100 13.98 -10.15 27.58
CA TYR A 100 14.22 -11.40 26.87
C TYR A 100 15.71 -11.67 26.78
N LEU A 101 16.14 -12.82 27.29
CA LEU A 101 17.47 -13.36 27.09
C LEU A 101 17.44 -14.28 25.85
N ILE A 102 18.17 -13.90 24.81
CA ILE A 102 18.11 -14.46 23.45
C ILE A 102 19.42 -15.16 23.14
N THR A 103 19.36 -16.43 22.74
CA THR A 103 20.52 -17.18 22.26
C THR A 103 20.45 -17.33 20.74
N LEU A 104 21.50 -16.91 20.04
CA LEU A 104 21.61 -17.04 18.58
C LEU A 104 22.33 -18.34 18.19
N SER A 105 22.05 -18.83 16.98
CA SER A 105 22.74 -19.99 16.42
C SER A 105 24.24 -19.73 16.34
N SER A 106 25.06 -20.67 16.80
CA SER A 106 26.53 -20.57 16.85
C SER A 106 27.11 -19.45 17.76
N ASP A 107 26.34 -18.97 18.74
CA ASP A 107 26.79 -18.09 19.85
C ASP A 107 26.08 -18.51 21.15
N ALA A 108 26.36 -19.73 21.62
CA ALA A 108 25.75 -20.26 22.85
C ALA A 108 26.26 -19.56 24.12
N ASP A 109 27.49 -19.07 24.09
CA ASP A 109 28.18 -18.52 25.28
C ASP A 109 27.95 -17.02 25.50
N SER A 110 27.27 -16.33 24.58
CA SER A 110 27.03 -14.88 24.66
C SER A 110 25.58 -14.50 24.33
N PRO A 111 24.61 -14.80 25.22
CA PRO A 111 23.21 -14.45 25.00
C PRO A 111 22.99 -12.94 25.02
N LEU A 112 22.06 -12.46 24.19
CA LEU A 112 21.66 -11.06 24.09
C LEU A 112 20.50 -10.78 25.06
N LEU A 113 20.64 -9.78 25.93
CA LEU A 113 19.56 -9.32 26.79
C LEU A 113 18.84 -8.13 26.15
N VAL A 114 17.58 -8.32 25.73
CA VAL A 114 16.80 -7.30 25.01
C VAL A 114 15.53 -6.89 25.76
N ASP A 115 15.19 -5.61 25.70
CA ASP A 115 14.03 -5.00 26.33
C ASP A 115 12.72 -5.28 25.56
N LYS A 116 12.78 -5.27 24.22
CA LYS A 116 11.61 -5.44 23.34
C LYS A 116 11.99 -6.22 22.07
N VAL A 117 10.99 -6.83 21.43
CA VAL A 117 11.16 -7.67 20.24
C VAL A 117 10.20 -7.25 19.13
N ILE A 118 10.69 -7.17 17.89
CA ILE A 118 9.89 -7.07 16.68
C ILE A 118 10.09 -8.35 15.85
N THR A 119 9.02 -9.09 15.63
CA THR A 119 8.98 -10.27 14.75
C THR A 119 8.57 -9.85 13.34
N ALA A 120 9.55 -9.73 12.44
CA ALA A 120 9.37 -9.29 11.05
C ALA A 120 9.88 -10.35 10.04
N THR A 121 9.63 -11.63 10.34
CA THR A 121 10.19 -12.78 9.61
C THR A 121 9.69 -12.91 8.17
N GLY A 122 8.73 -12.09 7.74
CA GLY A 122 8.20 -12.10 6.39
C GLY A 122 7.48 -13.41 6.05
N PHE A 123 7.65 -13.88 4.82
CA PHE A 123 6.91 -15.00 4.26
C PHE A 123 7.78 -15.89 3.38
N SER A 124 7.26 -17.08 3.07
CA SER A 124 7.81 -17.96 2.03
C SER A 124 6.88 -17.98 0.81
N PRO A 125 7.40 -17.84 -0.43
CA PRO A 125 6.61 -18.11 -1.63
C PRO A 125 6.12 -19.55 -1.60
N ILE A 126 4.86 -19.78 -2.00
CA ILE A 126 4.35 -21.15 -2.08
C ILE A 126 5.09 -21.90 -3.18
N ILE A 127 5.64 -23.05 -2.83
CA ILE A 127 6.14 -24.02 -3.80
C ILE A 127 4.92 -24.63 -4.50
N PRO A 128 4.83 -24.58 -5.84
CA PRO A 128 3.72 -25.18 -6.57
C PRO A 128 3.54 -26.66 -6.21
N ASP A 129 2.40 -26.99 -5.61
CA ASP A 129 2.04 -28.33 -5.12
C ASP A 129 0.69 -28.83 -5.67
N GLY A 130 0.12 -28.06 -6.62
CA GLY A 130 -1.17 -28.32 -7.28
C GLY A 130 -1.01 -28.79 -8.73
N LEU A 131 -1.66 -28.07 -9.66
CA LEU A 131 -1.75 -28.35 -11.10
C LEU A 131 -0.52 -29.04 -11.73
N VAL A 132 0.68 -28.52 -11.46
CA VAL A 132 1.94 -29.06 -11.97
C VAL A 132 2.77 -29.74 -10.88
N GLY A 133 2.43 -29.56 -9.60
CA GLY A 133 3.18 -30.06 -8.46
C GLY A 133 4.70 -29.82 -8.60
N GLU A 134 5.51 -30.80 -8.22
CA GLU A 134 6.96 -30.74 -8.41
C GLU A 134 7.40 -30.81 -9.87
N LYS A 135 6.53 -31.26 -10.80
CA LYS A 135 6.85 -31.37 -12.23
C LYS A 135 7.19 -30.02 -12.86
N HIS A 136 6.76 -28.90 -12.27
CA HIS A 136 7.16 -27.57 -12.76
C HIS A 136 8.68 -27.40 -12.83
N LYS A 137 9.45 -28.03 -11.91
CA LYS A 137 10.92 -27.96 -11.93
C LYS A 137 11.54 -28.69 -13.12
N ALA A 138 10.81 -29.64 -13.71
CA ALA A 138 11.26 -30.38 -14.89
C ALA A 138 10.96 -29.65 -16.21
N PHE A 139 10.13 -28.61 -16.19
CA PHE A 139 9.73 -27.87 -17.38
C PHE A 139 10.43 -26.50 -17.42
N ASN A 140 11.43 -26.36 -18.29
CA ASN A 140 12.26 -25.14 -18.35
C ASN A 140 11.44 -23.86 -18.61
N HIS A 141 10.30 -23.97 -19.32
CA HIS A 141 9.44 -22.84 -19.68
C HIS A 141 8.24 -22.64 -18.73
N VAL A 142 8.14 -23.41 -17.64
CA VAL A 142 7.16 -23.21 -16.57
C VAL A 142 7.86 -22.59 -15.38
N ILE A 143 7.62 -21.30 -15.18
CA ILE A 143 8.29 -20.52 -14.13
C ILE A 143 7.28 -19.94 -13.14
N THR A 144 7.73 -19.67 -11.93
CA THR A 144 6.94 -18.92 -10.94
C THR A 144 7.06 -17.42 -11.16
N THR A 145 6.13 -16.64 -10.58
CA THR A 145 6.27 -15.17 -10.52
C THR A 145 7.54 -14.71 -9.82
N VAL A 146 8.10 -15.50 -8.89
CA VAL A 146 9.38 -15.18 -8.24
C VAL A 146 10.52 -15.30 -9.26
N GLN A 147 10.59 -16.42 -9.99
CA GLN A 147 11.60 -16.63 -11.03
C GLN A 147 11.47 -15.63 -12.17
N LEU A 148 10.25 -15.31 -12.62
CA LEU A 148 10.04 -14.28 -13.65
C LEU A 148 10.60 -12.93 -13.20
N ASN A 149 10.41 -12.58 -11.93
CA ASN A 149 10.90 -11.32 -11.39
C ASN A 149 12.43 -11.28 -11.32
N GLU A 150 13.08 -12.40 -10.95
CA GLU A 150 14.53 -12.54 -10.99
C GLU A 150 15.08 -12.44 -12.41
N LEU A 151 14.42 -13.08 -13.39
CA LEU A 151 14.77 -12.98 -14.80
C LEU A 151 14.66 -11.54 -15.31
N MET A 152 13.61 -10.82 -14.92
CA MET A 152 13.44 -9.40 -15.25
C MET A 152 14.50 -8.51 -14.57
N ALA A 153 14.88 -8.82 -13.32
CA ALA A 153 15.91 -8.07 -12.59
C ALA A 153 17.29 -8.27 -13.22
N GLN A 154 17.57 -9.47 -13.72
CA GLN A 154 18.81 -9.84 -14.39
C GLN A 154 18.82 -9.52 -15.89
N GLN A 155 17.73 -8.96 -16.44
CA GLN A 155 17.54 -8.71 -17.87
C GLN A 155 17.72 -9.97 -18.76
N LYS A 156 17.36 -11.14 -18.24
CA LYS A 156 17.54 -12.45 -18.94
C LYS A 156 16.27 -12.97 -19.60
N LEU A 157 15.16 -12.23 -19.54
CA LEU A 157 13.89 -12.70 -20.09
C LEU A 157 13.96 -12.97 -21.60
N GLU A 158 14.76 -12.20 -22.34
CA GLU A 158 14.93 -12.36 -23.79
C GLU A 158 15.44 -13.74 -24.20
N SER A 159 16.24 -14.38 -23.35
CA SER A 159 16.75 -15.74 -23.63
C SER A 159 15.63 -16.77 -23.83
N TYR A 160 14.46 -16.56 -23.21
CA TYR A 160 13.29 -17.44 -23.33
C TYR A 160 12.51 -17.21 -24.63
N PHE A 161 12.65 -16.06 -25.27
CA PHE A 161 11.89 -15.66 -26.45
C PHE A 161 12.77 -15.45 -27.68
N SER A 162 14.04 -15.81 -27.63
CA SER A 162 15.00 -15.63 -28.74
C SER A 162 14.55 -16.20 -30.09
N LYS A 163 13.63 -17.18 -30.10
CA LYS A 163 13.10 -17.82 -31.31
C LYS A 163 11.79 -17.20 -31.83
N THR A 164 11.20 -16.22 -31.15
CA THR A 164 9.89 -15.65 -31.51
C THR A 164 9.81 -14.16 -31.20
N THR A 165 9.13 -13.40 -32.06
CA THR A 165 8.83 -11.98 -31.82
C THR A 165 7.42 -11.75 -31.27
N THR A 166 6.62 -12.81 -31.17
CA THR A 166 5.22 -12.82 -30.71
C THR A 166 5.03 -13.93 -29.67
N PRO A 167 5.73 -13.87 -28.52
CA PRO A 167 5.66 -14.94 -27.54
C PRO A 167 4.25 -15.05 -26.94
N ARG A 168 3.75 -16.28 -26.84
CA ARG A 168 2.47 -16.63 -26.20
C ARG A 168 2.72 -17.02 -24.75
N ILE A 169 2.24 -16.19 -23.82
CA ILE A 169 2.56 -16.33 -22.39
C ILE A 169 1.26 -16.52 -21.59
N GLY A 170 1.18 -17.63 -20.85
CA GLY A 170 0.05 -17.96 -19.99
C GLY A 170 0.34 -17.69 -18.52
N PHE A 171 -0.44 -16.83 -17.86
CA PHE A 171 -0.38 -16.60 -16.42
C PHE A 171 -1.46 -17.39 -15.70
N ILE A 172 -1.09 -18.26 -14.76
CA ILE A 172 -2.04 -19.02 -13.95
C ILE A 172 -2.13 -18.39 -12.56
N GLN A 173 -3.32 -17.92 -12.20
CA GLN A 173 -3.59 -17.28 -10.91
C GLN A 173 -3.90 -18.27 -9.80
N CYS A 174 -3.83 -17.79 -8.55
CA CYS A 174 -4.19 -18.53 -7.35
C CYS A 174 -3.37 -19.82 -7.14
N VAL A 175 -2.13 -19.89 -7.64
CA VAL A 175 -1.29 -21.09 -7.47
C VAL A 175 -0.91 -21.23 -5.99
N GLY A 176 -1.50 -22.22 -5.33
CA GLY A 176 -1.28 -22.51 -3.91
C GLY A 176 -2.16 -21.72 -2.93
N SER A 177 -2.93 -20.74 -3.42
CA SER A 177 -3.88 -19.95 -2.62
C SER A 177 -5.32 -20.35 -2.95
N ARG A 178 -6.28 -19.98 -2.08
CA ARG A 178 -7.70 -20.32 -2.26
C ARG A 178 -7.92 -21.82 -2.51
N ASN A 179 -7.18 -22.65 -1.78
CA ASN A 179 -7.14 -24.10 -1.95
C ASN A 179 -7.60 -24.82 -0.67
N ARG A 180 -8.90 -25.15 -0.64
CA ARG A 180 -9.58 -25.86 0.45
C ARG A 180 -9.05 -27.25 0.72
N LEU A 181 -8.65 -27.96 -0.33
CA LEU A 181 -8.11 -29.32 -0.19
C LEU A 181 -6.77 -29.34 0.56
N LYS A 182 -6.06 -28.20 0.57
CA LYS A 182 -4.79 -28.03 1.28
C LYS A 182 -4.91 -27.16 2.54
N GLY A 183 -6.13 -26.79 2.96
CA GLY A 183 -6.36 -25.92 4.11
C GLY A 183 -5.86 -24.48 3.92
N ARG A 184 -5.67 -24.02 2.68
CA ARG A 184 -5.17 -22.68 2.35
C ARG A 184 -6.31 -21.79 1.85
N ASP A 185 -7.31 -21.62 2.70
CA ASP A 185 -8.56 -20.87 2.42
C ASP A 185 -8.41 -19.37 2.62
N TYR A 186 -7.39 -18.82 1.97
CA TYR A 186 -7.09 -17.39 1.98
C TYR A 186 -6.60 -16.94 0.60
N CYS A 187 -6.86 -15.66 0.31
CA CYS A 187 -6.27 -14.97 -0.83
C CYS A 187 -4.89 -14.46 -0.43
N SER A 188 -3.87 -14.68 -1.26
CA SER A 188 -2.54 -14.10 -1.01
C SER A 188 -2.43 -12.62 -1.36
N GLN A 189 -3.53 -11.97 -1.78
CA GLN A 189 -3.72 -10.53 -1.99
C GLN A 189 -2.85 -9.87 -3.09
N VAL A 190 -1.67 -10.42 -3.40
CA VAL A 190 -0.68 -9.79 -4.29
C VAL A 190 -0.58 -10.42 -5.68
N CYS A 191 -1.05 -11.67 -5.85
CA CYS A 191 -0.82 -12.48 -7.07
C CYS A 191 -1.40 -11.84 -8.35
N CYS A 192 -2.63 -11.31 -8.28
CA CYS A 192 -3.24 -10.63 -9.43
C CYS A 192 -2.51 -9.31 -9.74
N LYS A 193 -2.20 -8.50 -8.71
CA LYS A 193 -1.52 -7.21 -8.84
C LYS A 193 -0.10 -7.36 -9.43
N ILE A 194 0.67 -8.34 -8.96
CA ILE A 194 2.03 -8.58 -9.49
C ILE A 194 1.99 -9.11 -10.92
N SER A 195 1.03 -9.98 -11.26
CA SER A 195 0.85 -10.47 -12.62
C SER A 195 0.56 -9.33 -13.59
N LEU A 196 -0.34 -8.40 -13.24
CA LEU A 196 -0.60 -7.21 -14.06
C LEU A 196 0.63 -6.34 -14.28
N ARG A 197 1.47 -6.16 -13.23
CA ARG A 197 2.74 -5.43 -13.34
C ARG A 197 3.73 -6.14 -14.27
N HIS A 198 3.87 -7.45 -14.15
CA HIS A 198 4.71 -8.24 -15.06
C HIS A 198 4.20 -8.17 -16.50
N ILE A 199 2.89 -8.34 -16.71
CA ILE A 199 2.26 -8.26 -18.03
C ILE A 199 2.50 -6.89 -18.66
N ASN A 200 2.30 -5.79 -17.92
CA ASN A 200 2.59 -4.44 -18.41
C ASN A 200 4.04 -4.29 -18.87
N LYS A 201 4.98 -4.79 -18.07
CA LYS A 201 6.42 -4.73 -18.38
C LYS A 201 6.77 -5.60 -19.59
N ILE A 202 6.17 -6.78 -19.70
CA ILE A 202 6.33 -7.68 -20.86
C ILE A 202 5.78 -7.03 -22.11
N LEU A 203 4.56 -6.50 -22.10
CA LEU A 203 3.97 -5.84 -23.27
C LEU A 203 4.71 -4.57 -23.68
N THR A 204 5.41 -3.92 -22.75
CA THR A 204 6.31 -2.81 -23.08
C THR A 204 7.55 -3.29 -23.83
N ALA A 205 8.15 -4.41 -23.40
CA ALA A 205 9.33 -4.99 -24.04
C ALA A 205 9.02 -5.78 -25.32
N TYR A 206 7.86 -6.43 -25.37
CA TYR A 206 7.36 -7.29 -26.45
C TYR A 206 5.91 -6.88 -26.80
N PRO A 207 5.71 -5.79 -27.57
CA PRO A 207 4.38 -5.25 -27.86
C PRO A 207 3.44 -6.20 -28.62
N LYS A 208 4.00 -7.25 -29.25
CA LYS A 208 3.24 -8.28 -29.98
C LYS A 208 3.05 -9.58 -29.20
N ALA A 209 3.44 -9.62 -27.92
CA ALA A 209 3.23 -10.80 -27.09
C ALA A 209 1.73 -11.08 -26.89
N GLU A 210 1.34 -12.35 -27.01
CA GLU A 210 -0.03 -12.77 -26.72
C GLU A 210 -0.14 -13.24 -25.28
N ILE A 211 -0.86 -12.48 -24.46
CA ILE A 211 -0.96 -12.76 -23.02
C ILE A 211 -2.31 -13.37 -22.70
N SER A 212 -2.29 -14.49 -21.96
CA SER A 212 -3.49 -15.10 -21.39
C SER A 212 -3.40 -15.17 -19.89
N MET A 213 -4.49 -14.85 -19.20
CA MET A 213 -4.56 -14.91 -17.74
C MET A 213 -5.68 -15.86 -17.33
N PHE A 214 -5.31 -16.98 -16.72
CA PHE A 214 -6.21 -18.00 -16.20
C PHE A 214 -6.52 -17.74 -14.73
N TYR A 215 -7.80 -17.56 -14.39
CA TYR A 215 -8.17 -17.09 -13.05
C TYR A 215 -9.45 -17.73 -12.50
N ILE A 216 -9.59 -17.70 -11.17
CA ILE A 216 -10.84 -18.01 -10.46
C ILE A 216 -11.69 -16.74 -10.35
N ASP A 217 -11.19 -15.74 -9.63
CA ASP A 217 -11.74 -14.38 -9.53
C ASP A 217 -10.57 -13.40 -9.55
N LEU A 218 -10.63 -12.37 -10.40
CA LEU A 218 -9.62 -11.33 -10.40
C LEU A 218 -9.83 -10.41 -9.19
N GLN A 219 -8.79 -10.30 -8.37
CA GLN A 219 -8.80 -9.43 -7.18
C GLN A 219 -8.31 -8.03 -7.58
N ILE A 220 -9.06 -7.34 -8.45
CA ILE A 220 -8.73 -5.99 -8.94
C ILE A 220 -9.21 -4.97 -7.92
N ILE A 221 -8.32 -4.64 -6.97
CA ILE A 221 -8.68 -3.85 -5.78
C ILE A 221 -7.69 -2.73 -5.58
N GLY A 222 -8.22 -1.58 -5.17
CA GLY A 222 -7.50 -0.33 -5.05
C GLY A 222 -7.33 0.36 -6.40
N LYS A 223 -7.27 1.68 -6.35
CA LYS A 223 -7.29 2.56 -7.53
C LYS A 223 -6.17 2.28 -8.53
N GLU A 224 -4.96 2.07 -8.04
CA GLU A 224 -3.82 1.73 -8.91
C GLU A 224 -4.05 0.43 -9.68
N THR A 225 -4.56 -0.60 -9.02
CA THR A 225 -4.80 -1.90 -9.65
C THR A 225 -5.94 -1.81 -10.66
N ARG A 226 -7.02 -1.07 -10.35
CA ARG A 226 -8.13 -0.80 -11.28
C ARG A 226 -7.63 -0.10 -12.53
N SER A 227 -6.90 1.00 -12.38
CA SER A 227 -6.37 1.75 -13.53
C SER A 227 -5.39 0.92 -14.38
N ALA A 228 -4.56 0.09 -13.73
CA ALA A 228 -3.67 -0.83 -14.45
C ALA A 228 -4.45 -1.91 -15.20
N PHE A 229 -5.49 -2.47 -14.58
CA PHE A 229 -6.34 -3.49 -15.22
C PHE A 229 -7.10 -2.92 -16.42
N GLU A 230 -7.68 -1.73 -16.31
CA GLU A 230 -8.37 -1.04 -17.41
C GLU A 230 -7.44 -0.76 -18.59
N ALA A 231 -6.22 -0.30 -18.31
CA ALA A 231 -5.22 -0.01 -19.34
C ALA A 231 -4.75 -1.28 -20.09
N LEU A 232 -4.70 -2.43 -19.41
CA LEU A 232 -4.22 -3.69 -19.97
C LEU A 232 -5.33 -4.59 -20.50
N GLY A 233 -6.57 -4.42 -20.05
CA GLY A 233 -7.65 -5.40 -20.21
C GLY A 233 -7.93 -5.80 -21.65
N LYS A 234 -7.74 -4.87 -22.60
CA LYS A 234 -7.91 -5.14 -24.05
C LYS A 234 -6.76 -5.95 -24.68
N ASN A 235 -5.59 -5.97 -24.04
CA ASN A 235 -4.38 -6.64 -24.52
C ASN A 235 -4.14 -7.99 -23.83
N VAL A 236 -5.03 -8.39 -22.92
CA VAL A 236 -4.90 -9.63 -22.13
C VAL A 236 -6.15 -10.47 -22.33
N ARG A 237 -5.98 -11.71 -22.77
CA ARG A 237 -7.08 -12.66 -22.87
C ARG A 237 -7.38 -13.23 -21.49
N LEU A 238 -8.48 -12.79 -20.89
CA LEU A 238 -8.92 -13.22 -19.57
C LEU A 238 -9.73 -14.51 -19.70
N ILE A 239 -9.21 -15.62 -19.15
CA ILE A 239 -9.86 -16.93 -19.23
C ILE A 239 -10.23 -17.36 -17.81
N GLN A 240 -11.52 -17.42 -17.54
CA GLN A 240 -12.02 -17.86 -16.24
C GLN A 240 -12.06 -19.39 -16.18
N GLY A 241 -11.25 -19.96 -15.30
CA GLY A 241 -11.07 -21.41 -15.15
C GLY A 241 -9.63 -21.74 -14.78
N VAL A 242 -9.45 -22.64 -13.82
CA VAL A 242 -8.13 -23.17 -13.50
C VAL A 242 -7.82 -24.27 -14.52
N PRO A 243 -6.68 -24.21 -15.23
CA PRO A 243 -6.29 -25.26 -16.16
C PRO A 243 -6.19 -26.63 -15.47
N PHE A 244 -6.35 -27.71 -16.25
CA PHE A 244 -6.36 -29.09 -15.74
C PHE A 244 -4.97 -29.73 -15.69
N ASP A 245 -4.12 -29.49 -16.70
CA ASP A 245 -2.76 -30.01 -16.75
C ASP A 245 -1.85 -29.16 -17.67
N ILE A 246 -0.54 -29.31 -17.50
CA ILE A 246 0.50 -28.76 -18.38
C ILE A 246 1.39 -29.90 -18.84
N LEU A 247 1.47 -30.08 -20.16
CA LEU A 247 2.27 -31.11 -20.80
C LEU A 247 3.45 -30.44 -21.52
N ASP A 248 4.66 -30.87 -21.19
CA ASP A 248 5.85 -30.54 -21.97
C ASP A 248 5.99 -31.56 -23.10
N THR A 249 5.62 -31.13 -24.30
CA THR A 249 5.85 -31.92 -25.49
C THR A 249 7.26 -31.60 -25.99
N LYS A 250 8.25 -32.45 -25.62
CA LYS A 250 9.65 -32.36 -26.09
C LYS A 250 9.83 -32.28 -27.63
N LYS A 251 8.74 -32.36 -28.40
CA LYS A 251 8.68 -32.32 -29.85
C LYS A 251 8.35 -30.93 -30.44
N GLN A 252 7.90 -29.94 -29.67
CA GLN A 252 7.33 -28.70 -30.26
C GLN A 252 7.87 -27.36 -29.70
N ASP A 253 8.92 -27.34 -28.88
CA ASP A 253 9.44 -26.10 -28.24
C ASP A 253 8.38 -25.26 -27.48
N MET A 254 7.18 -25.83 -27.26
CA MET A 254 5.99 -25.18 -26.72
C MET A 254 5.35 -26.07 -25.65
N LEU A 255 4.80 -25.43 -24.63
CA LEU A 255 4.03 -26.08 -23.58
C LEU A 255 2.58 -26.25 -24.03
N THR A 256 2.01 -27.43 -23.80
CA THR A 256 0.59 -27.68 -24.03
C THR A 256 -0.17 -27.58 -22.71
N LEU A 257 -1.03 -26.58 -22.60
CA LEU A 257 -1.92 -26.36 -21.49
C LEU A 257 -3.30 -26.96 -21.80
N ILE A 258 -3.76 -27.87 -20.94
CA ILE A 258 -5.11 -28.45 -21.06
C ILE A 258 -6.07 -27.64 -20.19
N ARG A 259 -7.13 -27.11 -20.79
CA ARG A 259 -8.17 -26.36 -20.09
C ARG A 259 -9.56 -26.79 -20.54
N GLU A 260 -10.55 -26.48 -19.71
CA GLU A 260 -11.93 -26.53 -20.12
C GLU A 260 -12.26 -25.34 -21.04
N ASP A 261 -13.05 -25.60 -22.07
CA ASP A 261 -13.68 -24.59 -22.88
C ASP A 261 -15.19 -24.65 -22.68
N LYS A 262 -15.74 -23.58 -22.11
CA LYS A 262 -17.16 -23.53 -21.72
C LYS A 262 -18.07 -23.56 -22.95
N GLU A 263 -17.65 -22.95 -24.05
CA GLU A 263 -18.44 -22.87 -25.28
C GLU A 263 -18.44 -24.21 -26.01
N ALA A 264 -17.25 -24.82 -26.15
CA ALA A 264 -17.12 -26.13 -26.79
C ALA A 264 -17.60 -27.30 -25.90
N ARG A 265 -17.86 -27.07 -24.61
CA ARG A 265 -18.17 -28.10 -23.60
C ARG A 265 -17.17 -29.25 -23.61
N ALA A 266 -15.91 -28.92 -23.84
CA ALA A 266 -14.84 -29.87 -24.06
C ALA A 266 -13.55 -29.41 -23.37
N ARG A 267 -12.63 -30.36 -23.17
CA ARG A 267 -11.25 -30.02 -22.84
C ARG A 267 -10.51 -29.72 -24.13
N ILE A 268 -9.84 -28.58 -24.19
CA ILE A 268 -9.02 -28.19 -25.32
C ILE A 268 -7.56 -28.09 -24.91
N ALA A 269 -6.68 -28.33 -25.88
CA ALA A 269 -5.25 -28.13 -25.76
C ALA A 269 -4.89 -26.77 -26.36
N GLU A 270 -4.11 -25.98 -25.62
CA GLU A 270 -3.61 -24.69 -26.08
C GLU A 270 -2.10 -24.59 -25.86
N HIS A 271 -1.40 -23.92 -26.77
CA HIS A 271 0.06 -23.90 -26.81
C HIS A 271 0.63 -22.56 -26.33
N PHE A 272 1.67 -22.59 -25.50
CA PHE A 272 2.35 -21.42 -24.94
C PHE A 272 3.88 -21.57 -24.97
N ASP A 273 4.58 -20.48 -25.26
CA ASP A 273 6.05 -20.40 -25.17
C ASP A 273 6.54 -20.37 -23.71
N MET A 274 5.69 -19.86 -22.82
CA MET A 274 5.96 -19.77 -21.39
C MET A 274 4.68 -19.83 -20.58
N ILE A 275 4.72 -20.54 -19.46
CA ILE A 275 3.66 -20.52 -18.45
C ILE A 275 4.22 -19.96 -17.15
N VAL A 276 3.56 -18.94 -16.63
CA VAL A 276 3.90 -18.25 -15.38
C VAL A 276 2.91 -18.63 -14.28
N LEU A 277 3.39 -19.36 -13.29
CA LEU A 277 2.66 -19.74 -12.09
C LEU A 277 2.67 -18.59 -11.09
N SER A 278 1.51 -17.97 -10.87
CA SER A 278 1.36 -16.86 -9.93
C SER A 278 1.21 -17.38 -8.51
N VAL A 279 2.35 -17.74 -7.92
CA VAL A 279 2.43 -18.38 -6.61
C VAL A 279 1.98 -17.45 -5.48
N GLY A 280 1.30 -18.03 -4.52
CA GLY A 280 0.85 -17.36 -3.31
C GLY A 280 1.93 -17.17 -2.25
N ILE A 281 1.48 -16.64 -1.13
CA ILE A 281 2.25 -16.37 0.10
C ILE A 281 1.83 -17.39 1.15
N THR A 282 2.79 -17.99 1.87
CA THR A 282 2.56 -18.83 3.06
C THR A 282 3.45 -18.32 4.21
N PRO A 283 3.15 -18.64 5.49
CA PRO A 283 4.03 -18.27 6.58
C PRO A 283 5.47 -18.71 6.32
N ASN A 284 6.43 -17.94 6.82
CA ASN A 284 7.84 -18.30 6.69
C ASN A 284 8.08 -19.70 7.25
N SER A 285 8.95 -20.49 6.62
CA SER A 285 9.31 -21.83 7.11
C SER A 285 9.79 -21.86 8.56
N THR A 286 10.32 -20.76 9.09
CA THR A 286 10.74 -20.64 10.50
C THR A 286 9.63 -20.20 11.45
N ALA A 287 8.44 -19.86 10.96
CA ALA A 287 7.36 -19.29 11.76
C ALA A 287 6.90 -20.20 12.91
N PRO A 288 6.72 -21.53 12.74
CA PRO A 288 6.32 -22.41 13.84
C PRO A 288 7.33 -22.42 15.00
N GLY A 289 8.63 -22.44 14.69
CA GLY A 289 9.69 -22.40 15.70
C GLY A 289 9.73 -21.07 16.44
N ILE A 290 9.56 -19.95 15.73
CA ILE A 290 9.48 -18.62 16.34
C ILE A 290 8.20 -18.49 17.20
N ALA A 291 7.06 -19.05 16.75
CA ALA A 291 5.82 -19.08 17.53
C ALA A 291 6.04 -19.76 18.88
N GLN A 292 6.69 -20.92 18.86
CA GLN A 292 7.01 -21.68 20.07
C GLN A 292 8.00 -20.95 20.98
N LEU A 293 9.06 -20.36 20.42
CA LEU A 293 10.11 -19.68 21.19
C LEU A 293 9.59 -18.42 21.91
N PHE A 294 8.68 -17.68 21.27
CA PHE A 294 8.15 -16.42 21.78
C PHE A 294 6.73 -16.52 22.35
N ASP A 295 6.16 -17.72 22.43
CA ASP A 295 4.77 -17.98 22.84
C ASP A 295 3.75 -17.12 22.05
N LEU A 296 3.96 -17.01 20.73
CA LEU A 296 3.09 -16.24 19.84
C LEU A 296 1.93 -17.09 19.33
N LYS A 297 0.73 -16.51 19.37
CA LYS A 297 -0.45 -17.10 18.73
C LYS A 297 -0.37 -16.93 17.21
N THR A 298 -0.89 -17.92 16.50
CA THR A 298 -1.08 -17.84 15.06
C THR A 298 -2.56 -17.89 14.68
N ASP A 299 -2.87 -17.31 13.53
CA ASP A 299 -4.16 -17.52 12.88
C ASP A 299 -4.28 -18.98 12.36
N PRO A 300 -5.45 -19.39 11.84
CA PRO A 300 -5.66 -20.75 11.33
C PRO A 300 -4.73 -21.16 10.17
N TRP A 301 -4.03 -20.20 9.54
CA TRP A 301 -3.12 -20.46 8.41
C TRP A 301 -1.63 -20.40 8.81
N GLY A 302 -1.34 -20.10 10.08
CA GLY A 302 0.00 -20.09 10.64
C GLY A 302 0.71 -18.74 10.57
N PHE A 303 0.04 -17.65 10.21
CA PHE A 303 0.59 -16.30 10.36
C PHE A 303 0.44 -15.83 11.80
N PHE A 304 1.35 -15.00 12.29
CA PHE A 304 1.30 -14.53 13.67
C PHE A 304 0.15 -13.54 13.87
N ILE A 305 -0.55 -13.67 15.00
CA ILE A 305 -1.47 -12.66 15.49
C ILE A 305 -0.64 -11.68 16.32
N ASN A 306 -0.68 -10.38 15.98
CA ASN A 306 0.03 -9.37 16.75
C ASN A 306 -0.51 -9.36 18.20
N PRO A 307 0.34 -9.52 19.23
CA PRO A 307 -0.08 -9.41 20.63
C PRO A 307 -0.74 -8.05 20.89
N ALA A 308 -1.66 -7.99 21.86
CA ALA A 308 -2.44 -6.79 22.16
C ALA A 308 -1.54 -5.55 22.36
N GLU A 309 -1.99 -4.41 21.81
CA GLU A 309 -1.23 -3.15 21.73
C GLU A 309 -0.98 -2.46 23.08
N ASP A 310 -1.47 -3.00 24.20
CA ASP A 310 -1.25 -2.44 25.55
C ASP A 310 0.20 -2.59 26.05
N GLY A 311 1.07 -3.21 25.24
CA GLY A 311 2.51 -3.35 25.50
C GLY A 311 2.84 -4.42 26.56
N SER A 312 1.84 -5.18 27.02
CA SER A 312 1.99 -6.20 28.09
C SER A 312 2.90 -7.37 27.68
N SER A 313 3.00 -7.67 26.39
CA SER A 313 3.89 -8.70 25.84
C SER A 313 5.33 -8.21 25.67
N GLY A 314 5.55 -6.93 25.33
CA GLY A 314 6.84 -6.42 24.85
C GLY A 314 7.32 -7.02 23.51
N ILE A 315 6.41 -7.68 22.78
CA ILE A 315 6.66 -8.29 21.47
C ILE A 315 5.63 -7.74 20.47
N HIS A 316 6.13 -7.24 19.35
CA HIS A 316 5.33 -6.73 18.22
C HIS A 316 5.60 -7.56 16.97
N VAL A 317 4.62 -7.72 16.09
CA VAL A 317 4.77 -8.42 14.81
C VAL A 317 4.61 -7.42 13.66
N ALA A 318 5.42 -7.52 12.60
CA ALA A 318 5.33 -6.59 11.47
C ALA A 318 5.44 -7.29 10.10
N GLY A 319 4.78 -6.72 9.10
CA GLY A 319 4.91 -7.12 7.70
C GLY A 319 4.27 -8.48 7.42
N CYS A 320 4.75 -9.16 6.38
CA CYS A 320 4.13 -10.40 5.92
C CYS A 320 4.15 -11.57 6.93
N ALA A 321 4.76 -11.38 8.10
CA ALA A 321 4.67 -12.30 9.22
C ALA A 321 3.24 -12.36 9.83
N GLN A 322 2.44 -11.29 9.68
CA GLN A 322 1.03 -11.23 10.09
C GLN A 322 0.05 -11.72 9.01
N GLY A 323 0.51 -11.90 7.77
CA GLY A 323 -0.36 -12.26 6.66
C GLY A 323 0.08 -11.64 5.32
N PRO A 324 -0.52 -12.07 4.20
CA PRO A 324 -0.14 -11.57 2.88
C PRO A 324 -0.45 -10.07 2.71
N GLN A 325 0.55 -9.27 2.35
CA GLN A 325 0.41 -7.83 2.09
C GLN A 325 1.52 -7.32 1.15
N ASP A 326 1.43 -6.07 0.70
CA ASP A 326 2.42 -5.48 -0.20
C ASP A 326 3.59 -4.79 0.54
N ILE A 327 4.57 -4.30 -0.23
CA ILE A 327 5.80 -3.67 0.29
C ILE A 327 5.47 -2.42 1.12
N LEU A 328 4.53 -1.60 0.66
CA LEU A 328 4.26 -0.31 1.30
C LEU A 328 3.54 -0.51 2.63
N SER A 329 2.55 -1.43 2.67
CA SER A 329 1.91 -1.84 3.91
C SER A 329 2.91 -2.46 4.89
N SER A 330 3.81 -3.33 4.40
CA SER A 330 4.85 -3.96 5.22
C SER A 330 5.84 -2.94 5.81
N LYS A 331 6.22 -1.94 5.03
CA LYS A 331 7.06 -0.80 5.48
C LYS A 331 6.36 -0.05 6.61
N ALA A 332 5.12 0.37 6.39
CA ALA A 332 4.35 1.16 7.35
C ALA A 332 4.14 0.42 8.68
N GLN A 333 3.84 -0.88 8.65
CA GLN A 333 3.74 -1.69 9.87
C GLN A 333 5.07 -1.80 10.63
N GLY A 334 6.20 -1.92 9.92
CA GLY A 334 7.53 -1.91 10.53
C GLY A 334 7.82 -0.61 11.28
N GLU A 335 7.55 0.52 10.62
CA GLU A 335 7.68 1.86 11.23
C GLU A 335 6.77 2.02 12.45
N GLN A 336 5.52 1.56 12.36
CA GLN A 336 4.57 1.63 13.47
C GLN A 336 5.05 0.84 14.69
N CYS A 337 5.54 -0.39 14.51
CA CYS A 337 6.06 -1.22 15.61
C CYS A 337 7.26 -0.56 16.30
N ALA A 338 8.18 0.01 15.52
CA ALA A 338 9.32 0.75 16.05
C ALA A 338 8.87 1.93 16.93
N ARG A 339 7.90 2.72 16.46
CA ARG A 339 7.39 3.88 17.20
C ARG A 339 6.62 3.50 18.46
N LEU A 340 5.85 2.41 18.42
CA LEU A 340 5.21 1.86 19.63
C LEU A 340 6.25 1.49 20.69
N ILE A 341 7.33 0.80 20.29
CA ILE A 341 8.45 0.48 21.18
C ILE A 341 9.10 1.74 21.78
N LEU A 342 9.35 2.76 20.95
CA LEU A 342 9.92 4.03 21.44
C LEU A 342 9.01 4.71 22.48
N LYS A 343 7.70 4.67 22.28
CA LYS A 343 6.71 5.17 23.25
C LYS A 343 6.70 4.35 24.54
N GLU A 344 6.68 3.02 24.44
CA GLU A 344 6.73 2.11 25.60
C GLU A 344 8.00 2.29 26.45
N LEU A 345 9.11 2.66 25.80
CA LEU A 345 10.40 2.91 26.46
C LEU A 345 10.59 4.36 26.91
N GLY A 346 9.62 5.24 26.64
CA GLY A 346 9.66 6.65 27.04
C GLY A 346 10.63 7.53 26.23
N PHE A 347 11.04 7.11 25.03
CA PHE A 347 11.80 7.96 24.10
C PHE A 347 10.91 9.02 23.45
N ILE A 348 9.62 8.70 23.27
CA ILE A 348 8.61 9.64 22.77
C ILE A 348 7.74 10.04 23.96
N PRO A 349 7.80 11.30 24.45
CA PRO A 349 7.01 11.74 25.58
C PRO A 349 5.52 11.76 25.23
N PRO A 350 4.61 11.47 26.18
CA PRO A 350 3.18 11.59 25.94
C PRO A 350 2.81 13.02 25.55
N ALA A 351 1.90 13.13 24.58
CA ALA A 351 1.44 14.39 24.06
C ALA A 351 0.53 15.12 25.05
N ILE A 352 1.11 15.89 25.97
CA ILE A 352 0.37 16.70 26.95
C ILE A 352 0.43 18.18 26.54
N ASN A 353 -0.72 18.86 26.46
CA ASN A 353 -0.87 20.27 26.06
C ASN A 353 -0.24 20.61 24.70
N GLN A 354 -0.53 19.79 23.69
CA GLN A 354 0.10 19.91 22.38
C GLN A 354 -0.62 20.88 21.42
N SER A 355 0.18 21.43 20.49
CA SER A 355 -0.24 22.28 19.37
C SER A 355 -1.45 21.74 18.60
N CYS A 356 -2.32 22.64 18.15
CA CYS A 356 -3.57 22.30 17.47
C CYS A 356 -3.34 21.51 16.17
N ILE A 357 -4.18 20.50 15.89
CA ILE A 357 -4.27 19.77 14.62
C ILE A 357 -5.62 20.10 13.98
N ALA A 358 -5.58 20.46 12.69
CA ALA A 358 -6.81 20.70 11.92
C ALA A 358 -7.22 19.43 11.18
N VAL A 359 -8.49 19.06 11.28
CA VAL A 359 -9.12 18.00 10.48
C VAL A 359 -10.06 18.65 9.46
N MET A 360 -9.78 18.47 8.17
CA MET A 360 -10.62 18.96 7.07
C MET A 360 -11.67 17.89 6.74
N GLY A 361 -12.94 18.23 6.89
CA GLY A 361 -14.08 17.31 6.75
C GLY A 361 -14.88 17.17 8.03
N ASP A 362 -16.17 16.88 7.88
CA ASP A 362 -17.17 16.78 8.97
C ASP A 362 -18.00 15.48 8.92
N GLY A 363 -17.54 14.49 8.15
CA GLY A 363 -18.15 13.17 8.09
C GLY A 363 -17.78 12.25 9.26
N GLN A 364 -18.32 11.02 9.24
CA GLN A 364 -18.05 10.00 10.27
C GLN A 364 -16.55 9.65 10.39
N GLU A 365 -15.84 9.55 9.27
CA GLU A 365 -14.39 9.29 9.29
C GLU A 365 -13.62 10.45 9.95
N ALA A 366 -14.01 11.71 9.65
CA ALA A 366 -13.44 12.89 10.31
C ALA A 366 -13.71 12.90 11.83
N LEU A 367 -14.89 12.43 12.27
CA LEU A 367 -15.22 12.26 13.68
C LEU A 367 -14.29 11.26 14.37
N LEU A 368 -14.06 10.10 13.76
CA LEU A 368 -13.15 9.07 14.28
C LEU A 368 -11.70 9.59 14.35
N VAL A 369 -11.24 10.25 13.29
CA VAL A 369 -9.93 10.91 13.25
C VAL A 369 -9.81 11.94 14.37
N ALA A 370 -10.77 12.84 14.50
CA ALA A 370 -10.74 13.92 15.49
C ALA A 370 -10.80 13.40 16.93
N GLN A 371 -11.59 12.35 17.18
CA GLN A 371 -11.63 11.67 18.47
C GLN A 371 -10.26 11.05 18.81
N ALA A 372 -9.62 10.37 17.86
CA ALA A 372 -8.31 9.74 18.08
C ALA A 372 -7.21 10.79 18.31
N VAL A 373 -7.23 11.89 17.55
CA VAL A 373 -6.32 13.04 17.73
C VAL A 373 -6.49 13.64 19.12
N LYS A 374 -7.73 13.90 19.54
CA LYS A 374 -8.02 14.43 20.87
C LYS A 374 -7.62 13.47 22.00
N ASN A 375 -7.91 12.18 21.85
CA ASN A 375 -7.52 11.15 22.82
C ASN A 375 -6.00 11.01 22.94
N SER A 376 -5.27 11.41 21.90
CA SER A 376 -3.81 11.49 21.92
C SER A 376 -3.29 12.79 22.54
N GLY A 377 -4.16 13.67 23.04
CA GLY A 377 -3.80 14.86 23.82
C GLY A 377 -3.51 16.14 23.01
N TYR A 378 -3.91 16.17 21.74
CA TYR A 378 -3.82 17.35 20.89
C TYR A 378 -5.08 18.21 20.97
N ASP A 379 -4.90 19.54 20.97
CA ASP A 379 -6.00 20.44 20.60
C ASP A 379 -6.43 20.13 19.16
N THR A 380 -7.73 20.11 18.91
CA THR A 380 -8.30 19.61 17.65
C THR A 380 -9.32 20.59 17.11
N LEU A 381 -9.18 20.94 15.83
CA LEU A 381 -10.05 21.86 15.11
C LEU A 381 -10.63 21.19 13.86
N ILE A 382 -11.95 21.09 13.76
CA ILE A 382 -12.65 20.66 12.55
C ILE A 382 -12.84 21.86 11.62
N ILE A 383 -12.58 21.64 10.33
CA ILE A 383 -13.00 22.53 9.24
C ILE A 383 -14.05 21.80 8.41
N GLY A 384 -15.33 22.17 8.56
CA GLY A 384 -16.47 21.44 8.02
C GLY A 384 -17.55 22.33 7.40
N LYS A 385 -18.56 21.74 6.75
CA LYS A 385 -19.63 22.49 6.05
C LYS A 385 -20.98 22.44 6.77
N LYS A 386 -21.38 21.30 7.34
CA LYS A 386 -22.77 20.99 7.64
C LYS A 386 -23.07 20.76 9.13
N ASP A 387 -22.23 20.03 9.86
CA ASP A 387 -22.59 19.61 11.23
C ASP A 387 -21.45 19.77 12.23
N ALA A 388 -21.66 20.65 13.22
CA ALA A 388 -20.73 20.87 14.31
C ALA A 388 -21.09 20.07 15.57
N ASP A 389 -22.33 19.59 15.70
CA ASP A 389 -22.88 19.06 16.95
C ASP A 389 -22.16 17.79 17.44
N PRO A 390 -21.84 16.79 16.59
CA PRO A 390 -21.07 15.62 17.00
C PRO A 390 -19.72 16.00 17.61
N PHE A 391 -19.07 17.03 17.06
CA PHE A 391 -17.75 17.49 17.48
C PHE A 391 -17.82 18.35 18.74
N ASN A 392 -18.83 19.22 18.84
CA ASN A 392 -19.09 20.05 20.02
C ASN A 392 -19.35 19.19 21.26
N LYS A 393 -20.12 18.09 21.12
CA LYS A 393 -20.36 17.12 22.21
C LYS A 393 -19.08 16.47 22.73
N LEU A 394 -18.08 16.33 21.84
CA LEU A 394 -16.76 15.84 22.20
C LEU A 394 -15.84 16.96 22.70
N GLY A 395 -16.28 18.21 22.76
CA GLY A 395 -15.47 19.38 23.12
C GLY A 395 -14.34 19.64 22.11
N ILE A 396 -14.61 19.45 20.82
CA ILE A 396 -13.70 19.70 19.70
C ILE A 396 -14.17 20.98 19.00
N GLY A 397 -13.24 21.88 18.66
CA GLY A 397 -13.59 23.13 17.98
C GLY A 397 -14.04 22.90 16.54
N PHE A 398 -14.94 23.75 16.05
CA PHE A 398 -15.45 23.70 14.67
C PHE A 398 -15.38 25.07 14.00
N GLU A 399 -14.91 25.12 12.76
CA GLU A 399 -14.94 26.31 11.90
C GLU A 399 -15.53 25.94 10.54
N SER A 400 -16.35 26.83 9.99
CA SER A 400 -16.95 26.61 8.67
C SER A 400 -15.89 26.69 7.57
N SER A 401 -15.89 25.70 6.68
CA SER A 401 -15.02 25.66 5.51
C SER A 401 -15.26 26.85 4.57
N ASP A 402 -16.46 27.44 4.54
CA ASP A 402 -16.79 28.67 3.79
C ASP A 402 -16.12 29.92 4.32
N LYS A 403 -15.71 29.90 5.59
CA LYS A 403 -14.93 30.97 6.20
C LYS A 403 -13.42 30.77 5.99
N LEU A 404 -12.95 29.59 5.58
CA LEU A 404 -11.52 29.36 5.34
C LEU A 404 -11.05 30.08 4.07
N ILE A 405 -10.22 31.11 4.24
CA ILE A 405 -9.69 31.95 3.15
C ILE A 405 -8.44 31.33 2.55
N SER A 406 -7.48 30.93 3.39
CA SER A 406 -6.22 30.33 2.94
C SER A 406 -5.52 29.52 4.02
N VAL A 407 -4.66 28.61 3.58
CA VAL A 407 -3.71 27.88 4.41
C VAL A 407 -2.30 28.21 3.92
N SER A 408 -1.48 28.71 4.83
CA SER A 408 -0.08 29.04 4.56
C SER A 408 0.85 28.36 5.57
N GLY A 409 2.15 28.42 5.30
CA GLY A 409 3.16 27.79 6.16
C GLY A 409 3.43 26.33 5.82
N THR A 410 4.04 25.65 6.79
CA THR A 410 4.64 24.32 6.62
C THR A 410 4.44 23.47 7.87
N ALA A 411 4.88 22.20 7.86
CA ALA A 411 4.82 21.29 9.01
C ALA A 411 5.19 21.99 10.34
N ASN A 412 4.39 21.75 11.39
CA ASN A 412 4.45 22.40 12.71
C ASN A 412 4.14 23.90 12.76
N ARG A 413 3.99 24.59 11.62
CA ARG A 413 3.84 26.05 11.51
C ARG A 413 2.85 26.44 10.41
N PHE A 414 1.71 25.75 10.33
CA PHE A 414 0.63 26.16 9.43
C PHE A 414 -0.15 27.32 10.03
N LYS A 415 -0.60 28.24 9.18
CA LYS A 415 -1.51 29.32 9.52
C LYS A 415 -2.77 29.23 8.68
N LEU A 416 -3.89 29.04 9.36
CA LEU A 416 -5.23 29.09 8.78
C LEU A 416 -5.76 30.52 8.92
N MET A 417 -6.14 31.13 7.80
CA MET A 417 -6.83 32.43 7.78
C MET A 417 -8.32 32.19 7.62
N ILE A 418 -9.12 32.59 8.62
CA ILE A 418 -10.55 32.33 8.71
C ILE A 418 -11.29 33.67 8.78
N LYS A 419 -12.29 33.86 7.92
CA LYS A 419 -13.16 35.04 7.92
C LYS A 419 -14.02 35.05 9.19
N LYS A 420 -14.08 36.17 9.90
CA LYS A 420 -15.04 36.38 11.00
C LYS A 420 -16.39 36.82 10.45
N ASP A 421 -17.44 36.74 11.26
CA ASP A 421 -18.72 37.36 10.93
C ASP A 421 -18.52 38.89 10.86
N GLY A 422 -18.57 39.45 9.65
CA GLY A 422 -18.18 40.84 9.33
C GLY A 422 -16.95 40.95 8.40
N THR A 423 -16.14 42.00 8.57
CA THR A 423 -14.94 42.30 7.76
C THR A 423 -13.62 41.80 8.35
N GLY A 424 -13.66 41.21 9.55
CA GLY A 424 -12.46 40.78 10.28
C GLY A 424 -11.89 39.43 9.81
N ILE A 425 -10.58 39.23 10.02
CA ILE A 425 -9.89 37.95 9.78
C ILE A 425 -9.37 37.43 11.13
N LYS A 426 -9.55 36.13 11.37
CA LYS A 426 -8.98 35.37 12.48
C LYS A 426 -7.86 34.48 11.93
N THR A 427 -6.74 34.37 12.64
CA THR A 427 -5.68 33.43 12.30
C THR A 427 -5.62 32.33 13.36
N ARG A 428 -5.37 31.09 12.93
CA ARG A 428 -5.12 29.94 13.80
C ARG A 428 -3.81 29.26 13.40
N ASP A 429 -2.95 29.04 14.38
CA ASP A 429 -1.72 28.27 14.22
C ASP A 429 -2.03 26.78 14.38
N ILE A 430 -1.59 25.99 13.40
CA ILE A 430 -1.86 24.56 13.29
C ILE A 430 -0.52 23.84 13.08
N SER A 431 -0.35 22.70 13.74
CA SER A 431 0.85 21.88 13.63
C SER A 431 0.79 20.87 12.49
N ALA A 432 -0.37 20.25 12.28
CA ALA A 432 -0.61 19.32 11.19
C ALA A 432 -2.05 19.45 10.67
N ILE A 433 -2.26 19.05 9.42
CA ILE A 433 -3.57 19.04 8.77
C ILE A 433 -3.87 17.60 8.35
N ILE A 434 -5.01 17.06 8.76
CA ILE A 434 -5.50 15.75 8.33
C ILE A 434 -6.74 15.98 7.46
N VAL A 435 -6.73 15.52 6.23
CA VAL A 435 -7.86 15.62 5.31
C VAL A 435 -8.64 14.31 5.38
N ALA A 436 -9.90 14.42 5.80
CA ALA A 436 -10.88 13.35 5.95
C ALA A 436 -12.25 13.84 5.41
N GLU A 437 -12.20 14.50 4.24
CA GLU A 437 -13.38 15.10 3.61
C GLU A 437 -14.38 14.00 3.19
N PRO A 438 -15.68 14.17 3.47
CA PRO A 438 -16.68 13.17 3.15
C PRO A 438 -16.81 12.99 1.63
N VAL A 439 -16.92 11.74 1.21
CA VAL A 439 -17.22 11.35 -0.17
C VAL A 439 -18.73 11.43 -0.45
N GLU A 440 -19.09 11.59 -1.71
CA GLU A 440 -20.47 11.42 -2.17
C GLU A 440 -20.77 9.94 -2.37
N LYS A 441 -21.86 9.46 -1.76
CA LYS A 441 -22.34 8.09 -1.92
C LYS A 441 -23.72 8.11 -2.56
N SER A 442 -23.90 7.31 -3.61
CA SER A 442 -25.19 7.17 -4.27
C SER A 442 -25.48 5.71 -4.58
N LEU A 443 -26.73 5.29 -4.39
CA LEU A 443 -27.21 3.97 -4.79
C LEU A 443 -27.72 4.03 -6.23
N GLU A 444 -27.25 3.16 -7.11
CA GLU A 444 -27.87 3.01 -8.43
C GLU A 444 -29.15 2.19 -8.30
N ILE A 445 -30.29 2.78 -8.68
CA ILE A 445 -31.58 2.09 -8.73
C ILE A 445 -31.91 1.77 -10.19
N PRO A 446 -32.17 0.50 -10.55
CA PRO A 446 -32.62 0.14 -11.89
C PRO A 446 -33.95 0.79 -12.24
N ASP A 447 -34.05 1.39 -13.42
CA ASP A 447 -35.31 1.92 -13.96
C ASP A 447 -36.17 0.76 -14.51
N ALA A 448 -36.84 0.04 -13.59
CA ALA A 448 -37.62 -1.16 -13.89
C ALA A 448 -39.05 -1.12 -13.30
N GLY A 449 -39.53 0.07 -12.90
CA GLY A 449 -40.84 0.25 -12.27
C GLY A 449 -41.00 -0.44 -10.90
N ILE A 450 -39.89 -0.82 -10.28
CA ILE A 450 -39.85 -1.46 -8.96
C ILE A 450 -39.88 -0.38 -7.87
N PRO A 451 -40.64 -0.58 -6.77
CA PRO A 451 -40.66 0.35 -5.65
C PRO A 451 -39.26 0.63 -5.06
N GLU A 452 -38.98 1.90 -4.75
CA GLU A 452 -37.69 2.33 -4.20
C GLU A 452 -37.38 1.67 -2.83
N ASP A 453 -38.40 1.34 -2.05
CA ASP A 453 -38.31 0.71 -0.74
C ASP A 453 -37.91 -0.78 -0.78
N CYS A 454 -37.68 -1.34 -1.97
CA CYS A 454 -37.08 -2.65 -2.16
C CYS A 454 -35.56 -2.60 -2.38
N PHE A 455 -34.97 -1.40 -2.52
CA PHE A 455 -33.55 -1.21 -2.79
C PHE A 455 -32.83 -0.65 -1.56
N PHE A 456 -31.75 -1.32 -1.18
CA PHE A 456 -30.95 -0.91 -0.03
C PHE A 456 -29.47 -0.97 -0.39
N SER A 457 -28.68 -0.09 0.22
CA SER A 457 -27.24 -0.26 0.21
C SER A 457 -26.80 -1.38 1.16
N VAL A 458 -25.56 -1.84 0.99
CA VAL A 458 -24.92 -2.73 1.98
C VAL A 458 -24.88 -2.09 3.38
N GLU A 459 -24.76 -0.76 3.45
CA GLU A 459 -24.77 0.00 4.69
C GLU A 459 -26.16 0.03 5.33
N ASP A 460 -27.19 0.33 4.54
CA ASP A 460 -28.59 0.36 5.01
C ASP A 460 -29.00 -0.99 5.61
N LEU A 461 -28.62 -2.10 4.95
CA LEU A 461 -28.91 -3.43 5.47
C LEU A 461 -28.19 -3.69 6.79
N ALA A 462 -26.95 -3.24 6.95
CA ALA A 462 -26.21 -3.39 8.19
C ALA A 462 -26.88 -2.64 9.34
N GLU A 463 -27.33 -1.41 9.10
CA GLU A 463 -28.09 -0.62 10.08
C GLU A 463 -29.44 -1.28 10.43
N ILE A 464 -30.18 -1.74 9.42
CA ILE A 464 -31.45 -2.46 9.63
C ILE A 464 -31.24 -3.70 10.48
N LEU A 465 -30.19 -4.49 10.23
CA LEU A 465 -29.91 -5.69 11.03
C LEU A 465 -29.47 -5.39 12.47
N ILE A 466 -29.02 -4.16 12.76
CA ILE A 466 -28.70 -3.72 14.12
C ILE A 466 -29.96 -3.26 14.85
N HIS A 467 -30.82 -2.49 14.18
CA HIS A 467 -31.93 -1.79 14.83
C HIS A 467 -33.29 -2.49 14.69
N ASN A 468 -33.53 -3.19 13.57
CA ASN A 468 -34.80 -3.82 13.26
C ASN A 468 -34.62 -5.04 12.33
N PRO A 469 -33.99 -6.14 12.82
CA PRO A 469 -33.67 -7.32 12.00
C PRO A 469 -34.91 -8.03 11.45
N ASP A 470 -36.05 -7.96 12.14
CA ASP A 470 -37.31 -8.60 11.72
C ASP A 470 -37.93 -7.94 10.49
N ARG A 471 -37.52 -6.71 10.16
CA ARG A 471 -37.92 -6.01 8.93
C ARG A 471 -37.38 -6.69 7.66
N VAL A 472 -36.30 -7.47 7.77
CA VAL A 472 -35.66 -8.08 6.60
C VAL A 472 -36.53 -9.23 6.06
N PRO A 473 -36.95 -9.18 4.79
CA PRO A 473 -37.83 -10.18 4.20
C PRO A 473 -37.09 -11.50 3.93
N ASP A 474 -37.83 -12.52 3.53
CA ASP A 474 -37.31 -13.87 3.42
C ASP A 474 -36.38 -14.10 2.23
N ARG A 475 -36.54 -13.37 1.12
CA ARG A 475 -35.69 -13.48 -0.07
C ARG A 475 -34.89 -12.19 -0.27
N VAL A 476 -33.58 -12.27 -0.09
CA VAL A 476 -32.66 -11.14 -0.24
C VAL A 476 -31.62 -11.45 -1.30
N VAL A 477 -31.40 -10.52 -2.23
CA VAL A 477 -30.35 -10.63 -3.23
C VAL A 477 -29.31 -9.52 -3.06
N PHE A 478 -28.03 -9.88 -3.04
CA PHE A 478 -26.93 -8.94 -3.16
C PHE A 478 -26.51 -8.85 -4.62
N HIS A 479 -26.72 -7.71 -5.28
CA HIS A 479 -26.23 -7.48 -6.64
C HIS A 479 -24.91 -6.68 -6.60
N LEU A 480 -23.81 -7.42 -6.69
CA LEU A 480 -22.43 -6.90 -6.64
C LEU A 480 -21.79 -6.74 -8.03
N GLY A 481 -22.38 -7.34 -9.07
CA GLY A 481 -21.94 -7.25 -10.46
C GLY A 481 -22.36 -5.96 -11.17
N THR A 482 -21.92 -4.81 -10.66
CA THR A 482 -22.26 -3.48 -11.20
C THR A 482 -21.30 -3.02 -12.29
N ARG A 483 -21.65 -1.98 -13.07
CA ARG A 483 -20.79 -1.40 -14.12
C ARG A 483 -19.45 -0.92 -13.56
N THR A 484 -19.48 -0.27 -12.41
CA THR A 484 -18.30 0.11 -11.65
C THR A 484 -17.96 -1.01 -10.67
N PRO A 485 -16.70 -1.51 -10.61
CA PRO A 485 -16.31 -2.49 -9.61
C PRO A 485 -16.58 -1.98 -8.20
N PRO A 486 -17.22 -2.79 -7.33
CA PRO A 486 -17.54 -2.35 -5.98
C PRO A 486 -16.26 -2.14 -5.15
N PRO A 487 -16.28 -1.18 -4.20
CA PRO A 487 -15.20 -1.04 -3.22
C PRO A 487 -14.96 -2.33 -2.44
N LYS A 488 -13.71 -2.59 -2.05
CA LYS A 488 -13.33 -3.75 -1.21
C LYS A 488 -14.19 -3.87 0.06
N PRO A 489 -14.40 -2.81 0.86
CA PRO A 489 -15.15 -2.91 2.11
C PRO A 489 -16.60 -3.40 1.90
N ASP A 490 -17.25 -2.92 0.84
CA ASP A 490 -18.64 -3.28 0.52
C ASP A 490 -18.80 -4.76 0.22
N VAL A 491 -17.87 -5.37 -0.53
CA VAL A 491 -17.96 -6.80 -0.86
C VAL A 491 -17.73 -7.69 0.37
N GLN A 492 -16.74 -7.36 1.20
CA GLN A 492 -16.50 -8.10 2.44
C GLN A 492 -17.70 -7.99 3.39
N LYS A 493 -18.23 -6.78 3.54
CA LYS A 493 -19.42 -6.54 4.36
C LYS A 493 -20.62 -7.28 3.81
N ALA A 494 -20.89 -7.23 2.51
CA ALA A 494 -21.97 -7.99 1.86
C ALA A 494 -21.86 -9.50 2.15
N LEU A 495 -20.67 -10.09 2.06
CA LEU A 495 -20.47 -11.50 2.41
C LEU A 495 -20.77 -11.79 3.89
N SER A 496 -20.32 -10.94 4.80
CA SER A 496 -20.59 -11.10 6.24
C SER A 496 -22.09 -11.00 6.55
N LEU A 497 -22.80 -10.07 5.92
CA LEU A 497 -24.25 -9.90 6.08
C LEU A 497 -25.00 -11.08 5.45
N ALA A 498 -24.57 -11.57 4.30
CA ALA A 498 -25.14 -12.76 3.66
C ALA A 498 -25.07 -14.00 4.56
N VAL A 499 -23.93 -14.21 5.24
CA VAL A 499 -23.77 -15.28 6.25
C VAL A 499 -24.76 -15.11 7.40
N ARG A 500 -24.86 -13.89 7.96
CA ARG A 500 -25.79 -13.59 9.06
C ARG A 500 -27.26 -13.83 8.66
N LEU A 501 -27.66 -13.40 7.47
CA LEU A 501 -29.02 -13.57 6.96
C LEU A 501 -29.39 -15.04 6.74
N VAL A 502 -28.49 -15.84 6.17
CA VAL A 502 -28.75 -17.28 6.02
C VAL A 502 -28.86 -17.97 7.38
N GLN A 503 -28.04 -17.56 8.36
CA GLN A 503 -28.12 -18.10 9.73
C GLN A 503 -29.44 -17.76 10.42
N SER A 504 -30.10 -16.66 10.05
CA SER A 504 -31.45 -16.31 10.51
C SER A 504 -32.58 -16.95 9.67
N GLY A 505 -32.26 -17.91 8.80
CA GLY A 505 -33.23 -18.66 8.01
C GLY A 505 -33.65 -17.99 6.70
N LYS A 506 -33.02 -16.88 6.31
CA LYS A 506 -33.36 -16.15 5.08
C LYS A 506 -32.75 -16.83 3.85
N LYS A 507 -33.42 -16.74 2.71
CA LYS A 507 -32.92 -17.19 1.41
C LYS A 507 -32.08 -16.07 0.81
N VAL A 508 -30.78 -16.32 0.68
CA VAL A 508 -29.83 -15.31 0.20
C VAL A 508 -29.23 -15.72 -1.13
N MET A 509 -29.26 -14.78 -2.07
CA MET A 509 -28.63 -14.90 -3.37
C MET A 509 -27.61 -13.78 -3.58
N VAL A 510 -26.54 -14.05 -4.33
CA VAL A 510 -25.48 -13.09 -4.61
C VAL A 510 -25.18 -13.14 -6.12
N ILE A 511 -25.35 -12.01 -6.80
CA ILE A 511 -25.04 -11.84 -8.23
C ILE A 511 -23.71 -11.10 -8.33
N VAL A 512 -22.71 -11.69 -8.98
CA VAL A 512 -21.34 -11.18 -8.97
C VAL A 512 -20.57 -11.49 -10.26
N GLN A 513 -19.67 -10.59 -10.68
CA GLN A 513 -18.73 -10.86 -11.77
C GLN A 513 -17.44 -11.52 -11.24
N HIS A 514 -16.83 -10.88 -10.24
CA HIS A 514 -15.65 -11.37 -9.53
C HIS A 514 -15.92 -11.36 -8.02
N MET A 515 -15.77 -12.53 -7.38
CA MET A 515 -15.89 -12.61 -5.92
C MET A 515 -14.60 -12.09 -5.28
N LEU A 516 -14.66 -10.88 -4.70
CA LEU A 516 -13.53 -10.26 -4.01
C LEU A 516 -13.41 -10.85 -2.61
N VAL A 517 -12.30 -11.53 -2.35
CA VAL A 517 -12.03 -12.32 -1.14
C VAL A 517 -10.66 -11.99 -0.54
N ASN A 518 -10.09 -10.86 -0.92
CA ASN A 518 -8.87 -10.31 -0.31
C ASN A 518 -9.14 -9.93 1.15
N GLY A 519 -8.08 -9.63 1.88
CA GLY A 519 -8.13 -9.35 3.32
C GLY A 519 -8.21 -10.60 4.19
N ALA A 520 -8.09 -10.38 5.50
CA ALA A 520 -8.18 -11.43 6.50
C ALA A 520 -9.56 -12.11 6.42
N CYS A 521 -9.57 -13.45 6.35
CA CYS A 521 -10.80 -14.27 6.33
C CYS A 521 -11.75 -14.10 5.13
N GLY A 522 -11.48 -13.26 4.12
CA GLY A 522 -12.42 -13.04 3.00
C GLY A 522 -12.81 -14.33 2.26
N GLN A 523 -11.82 -15.16 1.91
CA GLN A 523 -12.05 -16.46 1.29
C GLN A 523 -12.81 -17.42 2.22
N ARG A 524 -12.49 -17.41 3.53
CA ARG A 524 -13.21 -18.21 4.53
C ARG A 524 -14.68 -17.80 4.65
N ALA A 525 -14.97 -16.51 4.64
CA ALA A 525 -16.34 -16.00 4.68
C ALA A 525 -17.13 -16.44 3.45
N TYR A 526 -16.52 -16.34 2.26
CA TYR A 526 -17.11 -16.87 1.03
C TYR A 526 -17.37 -18.38 1.12
N ASP A 527 -16.43 -19.15 1.66
CA ASP A 527 -16.56 -20.60 1.83
C ASP A 527 -17.68 -20.97 2.81
N GLN A 528 -17.77 -20.23 3.92
CA GLN A 528 -18.83 -20.37 4.91
C GLN A 528 -20.19 -20.03 4.34
N ALA A 529 -20.32 -18.91 3.62
CA ALA A 529 -21.56 -18.52 2.93
C ALA A 529 -22.06 -19.63 2.01
N ARG A 530 -21.16 -20.22 1.20
CA ARG A 530 -21.49 -21.35 0.32
C ARG A 530 -21.92 -22.59 1.10
N LYS A 531 -21.20 -22.94 2.17
CA LYS A 531 -21.54 -24.10 3.01
C LYS A 531 -22.91 -23.96 3.69
N LEU A 532 -23.29 -22.74 4.05
CA LEU A 532 -24.57 -22.44 4.70
C LEU A 532 -25.74 -22.34 3.70
N GLY A 533 -25.48 -22.35 2.39
CA GLY A 533 -26.53 -22.37 1.36
C GLY A 533 -26.80 -21.03 0.66
N VAL A 534 -25.93 -20.01 0.84
CA VAL A 534 -25.96 -18.80 0.01
C VAL A 534 -25.74 -19.19 -1.45
N ARG A 535 -26.64 -18.77 -2.36
CA ARG A 535 -26.57 -19.07 -3.79
C ARG A 535 -25.79 -17.98 -4.51
N PHE A 536 -24.76 -18.35 -5.25
CA PHE A 536 -23.95 -17.40 -6.03
C PHE A 536 -24.23 -17.59 -7.51
N PHE A 537 -24.58 -16.50 -8.19
CA PHE A 537 -24.76 -16.42 -9.63
C PHE A 537 -23.66 -15.57 -10.22
N ARG A 538 -23.02 -16.09 -11.26
CA ARG A 538 -21.87 -15.43 -11.86
C ARG A 538 -22.26 -14.80 -13.18
N ILE A 539 -21.78 -13.59 -13.45
CA ILE A 539 -22.03 -12.88 -14.71
C ILE A 539 -20.72 -12.48 -15.38
N ASN A 540 -20.70 -12.34 -16.70
CA ASN A 540 -19.55 -11.79 -17.44
C ASN A 540 -19.60 -10.26 -17.45
N GLY A 541 -20.80 -9.69 -17.45
CA GLY A 541 -21.02 -8.25 -17.39
C GLY A 541 -22.45 -7.90 -16.93
N PRO A 542 -22.72 -6.61 -16.70
CA PRO A 542 -24.03 -6.15 -16.21
C PRO A 542 -25.18 -6.49 -17.16
N ASP A 543 -24.92 -6.61 -18.46
CA ASP A 543 -25.93 -6.93 -19.48
C ASP A 543 -26.42 -8.39 -19.40
N ASP A 544 -25.75 -9.26 -18.62
CA ASP A 544 -26.19 -10.63 -18.34
C ASP A 544 -27.31 -10.70 -17.29
N VAL A 545 -27.72 -9.57 -16.70
CA VAL A 545 -28.78 -9.49 -15.69
C VAL A 545 -29.92 -8.65 -16.22
N THR A 546 -31.09 -9.26 -16.35
CA THR A 546 -32.34 -8.54 -16.58
C THR A 546 -33.15 -8.49 -15.29
N ILE A 547 -33.55 -7.28 -14.89
CA ILE A 547 -34.35 -7.04 -13.68
C ILE A 547 -35.73 -6.56 -14.11
N LYS A 548 -36.78 -7.17 -13.57
CA LYS A 548 -38.18 -6.81 -13.86
C LYS A 548 -39.03 -6.84 -12.60
N LYS A 549 -40.09 -6.03 -12.58
CA LYS A 549 -41.14 -6.15 -11.56
C LYS A 549 -41.94 -7.44 -11.79
N THR A 550 -42.27 -8.12 -10.71
CA THR A 550 -43.15 -9.30 -10.68
C THR A 550 -44.23 -9.12 -9.62
N ASP A 551 -45.27 -9.96 -9.63
CA ASP A 551 -46.33 -9.94 -8.61
C ASP A 551 -45.80 -10.29 -7.21
N GLN A 552 -44.67 -10.99 -7.15
CA GLN A 552 -44.03 -11.46 -5.92
C GLN A 552 -42.80 -10.61 -5.55
N GLY A 553 -42.56 -9.45 -6.16
CA GLY A 553 -41.42 -8.59 -5.86
C GLY A 553 -40.50 -8.37 -7.07
N ILE A 554 -39.19 -8.58 -6.88
CA ILE A 554 -38.18 -8.33 -7.90
C ILE A 554 -37.82 -9.63 -8.62
N GLY A 555 -38.08 -9.71 -9.92
CA GLY A 555 -37.68 -10.82 -10.77
C GLY A 555 -36.32 -10.59 -11.43
N PHE A 556 -35.50 -11.63 -11.44
CA PHE A 556 -34.17 -11.66 -12.07
C PHE A 556 -34.12 -12.75 -13.13
N ILE A 557 -33.59 -12.39 -14.30
CA ILE A 557 -33.17 -13.34 -15.34
C ILE A 557 -31.66 -13.18 -15.49
N ILE A 558 -30.91 -14.24 -15.23
CA ILE A 558 -29.43 -14.21 -15.23
C ILE A 558 -28.90 -15.16 -16.29
N LYS A 559 -28.07 -14.64 -17.18
CA LYS A 559 -27.18 -15.44 -18.02
C LYS A 559 -25.93 -15.80 -17.21
N ASP A 560 -25.89 -17.00 -16.66
CA ASP A 560 -24.80 -17.39 -15.76
C ASP A 560 -23.50 -17.67 -16.54
N ALA A 561 -22.40 -17.03 -16.14
CA ALA A 561 -21.09 -17.13 -16.79
C ALA A 561 -20.45 -18.51 -16.70
N LEU A 562 -20.93 -19.40 -15.82
CA LEU A 562 -20.46 -20.78 -15.70
C LEU A 562 -21.33 -21.76 -16.49
N LEU A 563 -22.59 -21.42 -16.78
CA LEU A 563 -23.53 -22.29 -17.48
C LEU A 563 -23.68 -21.83 -18.93
N PHE A 564 -23.14 -22.61 -19.87
CA PHE A 564 -23.18 -22.25 -21.28
C PHE A 564 -24.61 -22.25 -21.83
N ASP A 565 -25.05 -21.07 -22.28
CA ASP A 565 -26.35 -20.79 -22.91
C ASP A 565 -27.56 -21.14 -22.02
N MET A 566 -27.41 -20.94 -20.71
CA MET A 566 -28.50 -21.13 -19.75
C MET A 566 -28.88 -19.80 -19.08
N PHE A 567 -30.18 -19.56 -19.02
CA PHE A 567 -30.77 -18.48 -18.25
C PHE A 567 -31.40 -19.03 -16.98
N LEU A 568 -31.11 -18.38 -15.85
CA LEU A 568 -31.65 -18.73 -14.55
C LEU A 568 -32.65 -17.65 -14.14
N GLU A 569 -33.83 -18.07 -13.71
CA GLU A 569 -34.87 -17.16 -13.23
C GLU A 569 -35.11 -17.37 -11.73
N PHE A 570 -35.22 -16.26 -11.00
CA PHE A 570 -35.61 -16.27 -9.61
C PHE A 570 -36.19 -14.92 -9.19
N GLU A 571 -36.76 -14.89 -7.98
CA GLU A 571 -37.33 -13.68 -7.40
C GLU A 571 -36.72 -13.38 -6.03
N ALA A 572 -36.68 -12.11 -5.68
CA ALA A 572 -36.30 -11.61 -4.36
C ALA A 572 -37.22 -10.47 -3.91
N ASP A 573 -37.30 -10.28 -2.60
CA ASP A 573 -38.10 -9.22 -1.99
C ASP A 573 -37.27 -7.94 -1.88
N TRP A 574 -36.01 -8.05 -1.44
CA TRP A 574 -35.06 -6.95 -1.35
C TRP A 574 -33.83 -7.17 -2.22
N MET A 575 -33.37 -6.06 -2.80
CA MET A 575 -32.14 -5.98 -3.57
C MET A 575 -31.13 -5.06 -2.87
N ILE A 576 -29.99 -5.64 -2.53
CA ILE A 576 -28.89 -4.97 -1.84
C ILE A 576 -27.79 -4.67 -2.84
N ARG A 577 -27.32 -3.42 -2.90
CA ARG A 577 -26.23 -2.99 -3.80
C ARG A 577 -25.12 -2.23 -3.08
N PRO A 578 -23.87 -2.32 -3.56
CA PRO A 578 -22.79 -1.40 -3.17
C PRO A 578 -23.14 0.04 -3.56
N GLN A 579 -22.68 1.01 -2.78
CA GLN A 579 -22.83 2.43 -3.16
C GLN A 579 -21.72 2.83 -4.12
N ILE A 580 -22.06 3.70 -5.07
CA ILE A 580 -21.05 4.37 -5.88
C ILE A 580 -20.47 5.51 -5.05
N VAL A 581 -19.14 5.49 -4.94
CA VAL A 581 -18.37 6.51 -4.23
C VAL A 581 -17.80 7.50 -5.25
N LYS A 582 -18.01 8.79 -5.02
CA LYS A 582 -17.47 9.90 -5.83
C LYS A 582 -16.79 10.95 -4.95
N PRO A 583 -15.85 11.73 -5.49
CA PRO A 583 -15.32 12.90 -4.79
C PRO A 583 -16.45 13.83 -4.30
N GLY A 584 -16.37 14.27 -3.04
CA GLY A 584 -17.38 15.17 -2.49
C GLY A 584 -17.23 16.61 -2.98
N GLN A 585 -18.31 17.39 -2.92
CA GLN A 585 -18.34 18.80 -3.33
C GLN A 585 -17.19 19.67 -2.81
N GLN A 586 -16.66 19.36 -1.61
CA GLN A 586 -15.63 20.17 -0.95
C GLN A 586 -14.21 19.90 -1.48
N PHE A 587 -14.01 18.81 -2.24
CA PHE A 587 -12.68 18.35 -2.68
C PHE A 587 -11.95 19.41 -3.49
N GLU A 588 -12.61 20.05 -4.46
CA GLU A 588 -11.98 21.06 -5.32
C GLU A 588 -11.50 22.27 -4.52
N LYS A 589 -12.27 22.69 -3.51
CA LYS A 589 -11.90 23.82 -2.66
C LYS A 589 -10.73 23.45 -1.74
N THR A 590 -10.76 22.26 -1.14
CA THR A 590 -9.71 21.78 -0.25
C THR A 590 -8.40 21.53 -1.01
N THR A 591 -8.44 20.99 -2.24
CA THR A 591 -7.24 20.84 -3.10
C THR A 591 -6.63 22.19 -3.46
N LYS A 592 -7.45 23.18 -3.85
CA LYS A 592 -6.98 24.55 -4.14
C LYS A 592 -6.35 25.23 -2.93
N ILE A 593 -7.00 25.18 -1.76
CA ILE A 593 -6.52 25.82 -0.53
C ILE A 593 -5.23 25.17 -0.02
N LEU A 594 -5.15 23.83 -0.05
CA LEU A 594 -3.98 23.09 0.41
C LEU A 594 -2.90 22.94 -0.67
N LYS A 595 -3.16 23.37 -1.92
CA LYS A 595 -2.28 23.20 -3.08
C LYS A 595 -1.90 21.74 -3.31
N LEU A 596 -2.90 20.87 -3.32
CA LEU A 596 -2.77 19.43 -3.53
C LEU A 596 -3.28 19.04 -4.93
N GLN A 597 -2.83 17.89 -5.41
CA GLN A 597 -3.29 17.28 -6.66
C GLN A 597 -4.22 16.12 -6.36
N THR A 598 -5.19 15.88 -7.22
CA THR A 598 -6.04 14.69 -7.17
C THR A 598 -5.50 13.57 -8.06
N ASP A 599 -5.91 12.34 -7.78
CA ASP A 599 -5.75 11.20 -8.69
C ASP A 599 -6.65 11.32 -9.93
N ARG A 600 -6.60 10.31 -10.79
CA ARG A 600 -7.41 10.23 -12.02
C ARG A 600 -8.91 10.08 -11.77
N GLU A 601 -9.29 9.61 -10.58
CA GLU A 601 -10.68 9.44 -10.15
C GLU A 601 -11.19 10.69 -9.38
N GLY A 602 -10.34 11.69 -9.13
CA GLY A 602 -10.67 12.96 -8.50
C GLY A 602 -10.49 13.01 -6.97
N PHE A 603 -9.85 12.02 -6.36
CA PHE A 603 -9.61 11.94 -4.91
C PHE A 603 -8.20 12.44 -4.52
N PHE A 604 -7.93 12.66 -3.23
CA PHE A 604 -6.77 13.45 -2.78
C PHE A 604 -5.36 12.85 -2.95
N GLN A 605 -5.24 11.55 -3.22
CA GLN A 605 -3.92 10.90 -3.29
C GLN A 605 -3.53 10.55 -4.73
N ALA A 606 -3.00 11.55 -5.44
CA ALA A 606 -2.23 11.29 -6.64
C ALA A 606 -0.99 10.41 -6.34
N PRO A 607 -0.49 9.63 -7.31
CA PRO A 607 0.73 8.84 -7.18
C PRO A 607 1.88 9.65 -6.55
N ASN A 608 2.28 9.30 -5.32
CA ASN A 608 3.34 10.03 -4.62
C ASN A 608 4.70 9.31 -4.77
N VAL A 609 5.66 9.99 -5.37
CA VAL A 609 7.03 9.46 -5.61
C VAL A 609 7.85 9.25 -4.33
N ARG A 610 7.30 9.60 -3.16
CA ARG A 610 7.91 9.41 -1.84
C ARG A 610 7.17 8.41 -0.94
N TYR A 611 6.24 7.64 -1.51
CA TYR A 611 5.75 6.39 -0.95
C TYR A 611 5.11 6.52 0.44
N ARG A 612 4.26 7.54 0.61
CA ARG A 612 3.51 7.76 1.85
C ARG A 612 2.07 7.29 1.67
N LEU A 613 1.67 6.24 2.39
CA LEU A 613 0.30 5.71 2.32
C LEU A 613 -0.75 6.75 2.74
N THR A 614 -0.47 7.53 3.78
CA THR A 614 -1.39 8.57 4.31
C THR A 614 -0.83 9.98 4.17
N GLY A 615 0.36 10.15 3.62
CA GLY A 615 1.04 11.45 3.56
C GLY A 615 0.87 12.13 2.21
N SER A 616 0.68 13.45 2.22
CA SER A 616 0.72 14.24 1.00
C SER A 616 2.16 14.61 0.59
N PRO A 617 2.36 15.16 -0.63
CA PRO A 617 3.63 15.78 -1.02
C PRO A 617 4.08 16.93 -0.09
N ARG A 618 3.14 17.57 0.62
CA ARG A 618 3.42 18.62 1.61
C ARG A 618 3.57 17.98 3.00
N LYS A 619 4.77 18.07 3.58
CA LYS A 619 5.05 17.57 4.94
C LYS A 619 4.09 18.22 5.95
N GLY A 620 3.54 17.43 6.86
CA GLY A 620 2.55 17.88 7.86
C GLY A 620 1.09 17.90 7.37
N ILE A 621 0.83 17.53 6.10
CA ILE A 621 -0.52 17.31 5.57
C ILE A 621 -0.72 15.84 5.24
N PHE A 622 -1.79 15.26 5.75
CA PHE A 622 -2.12 13.83 5.67
C PHE A 622 -3.54 13.60 5.13
N PHE A 623 -3.79 12.38 4.66
CA PHE A 623 -5.09 11.87 4.22
C PHE A 623 -5.49 10.71 5.12
N ALA A 624 -6.75 10.66 5.51
CA ALA A 624 -7.34 9.55 6.24
C ALA A 624 -8.73 9.26 5.69
N GLY A 625 -9.07 7.98 5.48
CA GLY A 625 -10.42 7.60 5.05
C GLY A 625 -10.60 7.45 3.55
N THR A 626 -11.85 7.19 3.19
CA THR A 626 -12.31 7.03 1.79
C THR A 626 -12.03 8.23 0.89
N CYS A 627 -11.62 9.38 1.45
CA CYS A 627 -11.24 10.56 0.69
C CYS A 627 -10.01 10.37 -0.21
N HIS A 628 -9.22 9.32 -0.01
CA HIS A 628 -8.02 9.05 -0.80
C HIS A 628 -7.91 7.63 -1.36
N ASP A 629 -8.40 6.58 -0.69
CA ASP A 629 -8.37 5.19 -1.19
C ASP A 629 -9.60 4.39 -0.74
N ASP A 630 -9.79 3.18 -1.28
CA ASP A 630 -10.89 2.27 -0.93
C ASP A 630 -10.57 1.53 0.39
N ILE A 631 -10.80 2.17 1.54
CA ILE A 631 -10.40 1.63 2.85
C ILE A 631 -11.59 1.20 3.73
N ASP A 632 -11.37 0.21 4.58
CA ASP A 632 -12.30 -0.20 5.64
C ASP A 632 -11.96 0.44 7.01
N SER A 633 -12.70 0.09 8.07
CA SER A 633 -12.50 0.64 9.41
C SER A 633 -11.19 0.20 10.08
N GLU A 634 -10.68 -0.98 9.73
CA GLU A 634 -9.39 -1.48 10.21
C GLU A 634 -8.25 -0.72 9.53
N ASP A 635 -8.35 -0.55 8.21
CA ASP A 635 -7.46 0.30 7.41
C ASP A 635 -7.45 1.75 7.95
N LEU A 636 -8.61 2.39 8.19
CA LEU A 636 -8.69 3.74 8.76
C LEU A 636 -8.02 3.84 10.14
N SER A 637 -8.23 2.84 11.00
CA SER A 637 -7.59 2.81 12.32
C SER A 637 -6.06 2.75 12.20
N GLN A 638 -5.56 1.97 11.24
CA GLN A 638 -4.15 1.88 10.92
C GLN A 638 -3.58 3.19 10.36
N GLU A 639 -4.34 3.89 9.52
CA GLU A 639 -3.97 5.20 8.98
C GLU A 639 -3.86 6.25 10.07
N ILE A 640 -4.88 6.35 10.94
CA ILE A 640 -4.90 7.28 12.08
C ILE A 640 -3.65 7.09 12.95
N ARG A 641 -3.32 5.83 13.31
CA ARG A 641 -2.10 5.52 14.07
C ARG A 641 -0.84 5.99 13.34
N THR A 642 -0.74 5.68 12.05
CA THR A 642 0.41 6.05 11.21
C THR A 642 0.57 7.57 11.13
N ILE A 643 -0.54 8.32 11.03
CA ILE A 643 -0.57 9.77 10.96
C ILE A 643 -0.11 10.38 12.29
N LEU A 644 -0.73 10.01 13.40
CA LEU A 644 -0.41 10.56 14.73
C LEU A 644 1.04 10.37 15.09
N GLN A 645 1.56 9.16 14.87
CA GLN A 645 2.96 8.84 15.03
C GLN A 645 3.88 9.71 14.16
N SER A 646 3.48 9.97 12.91
CA SER A 646 4.25 10.85 12.00
C SER A 646 4.16 12.33 12.38
N VAL A 647 3.14 12.74 13.14
CA VAL A 647 3.03 14.09 13.70
C VAL A 647 3.89 14.25 14.95
N GLU A 648 3.95 13.22 15.82
CA GLU A 648 4.81 13.21 17.01
C GLU A 648 6.30 13.38 16.64
N GLU A 649 6.79 12.65 15.63
CA GLU A 649 8.18 12.75 15.15
C GLU A 649 8.56 14.13 14.60
N GLN A 650 7.61 14.83 13.99
CA GLN A 650 7.90 16.16 13.44
C GLN A 650 8.30 17.17 14.53
N LYS A 651 8.00 16.89 15.81
CA LYS A 651 8.31 17.78 16.93
C LYS A 651 9.70 17.58 17.52
N THR A 652 10.32 16.41 17.30
CA THR A 652 11.60 16.06 17.93
C THR A 652 12.82 16.52 17.14
N THR A 653 12.64 16.98 15.89
CA THR A 653 13.73 17.57 15.09
C THR A 653 14.03 19.00 15.55
N ASP A 654 15.27 19.26 15.97
CA ASP A 654 15.76 20.59 16.32
C ASP A 654 15.63 21.55 15.10
N PRO A 655 14.82 22.63 15.19
CA PRO A 655 14.54 23.54 14.07
C PRO A 655 15.76 24.27 13.48
N GLY A 656 16.94 24.15 14.10
CA GLY A 656 18.19 24.75 13.63
C GLY A 656 19.23 23.78 13.06
N ALA A 657 18.99 22.47 13.12
CA ALA A 657 20.01 21.45 12.80
C ALA A 657 19.91 20.87 11.38
N SER A 658 18.88 21.21 10.60
CA SER A 658 18.64 20.62 9.28
C SER A 658 19.23 21.47 8.14
N ASP A 659 20.05 20.86 7.29
CA ASP A 659 20.48 21.44 6.01
C ASP A 659 19.28 21.50 5.05
N SER A 660 19.02 22.66 4.46
CA SER A 660 17.92 22.84 3.51
C SER A 660 18.10 22.07 2.21
N GLY A 661 19.27 21.47 1.99
CA GLY A 661 19.58 20.67 0.80
C GLY A 661 19.66 21.48 -0.49
N VAL A 662 19.27 22.75 -0.46
CA VAL A 662 19.44 23.77 -1.49
C VAL A 662 19.69 25.12 -0.84
N VAL A 663 20.47 25.98 -1.50
CA VAL A 663 20.84 27.33 -1.04
C VAL A 663 20.51 28.34 -2.13
N ILE A 664 19.98 29.51 -1.74
CA ILE A 664 19.66 30.61 -2.65
C ILE A 664 20.75 31.69 -2.51
N ASN A 665 21.44 31.99 -3.61
CA ASN A 665 22.36 33.11 -3.72
C ASN A 665 21.57 34.41 -3.87
N GLU A 666 21.59 35.22 -2.82
CA GLU A 666 20.81 36.46 -2.77
C GLU A 666 21.26 37.50 -3.80
N GLY A 667 22.55 37.55 -4.14
CA GLY A 667 23.09 38.49 -5.12
C GLY A 667 22.66 38.18 -6.56
N LYS A 668 22.39 36.91 -6.88
CA LYS A 668 21.92 36.47 -8.20
C LYS A 668 20.38 36.46 -8.33
N CYS A 669 19.66 36.43 -7.22
CA CYS A 669 18.21 36.24 -7.24
C CYS A 669 17.46 37.49 -7.71
N VAL A 670 16.88 37.43 -8.91
CA VAL A 670 16.02 38.50 -9.47
C VAL A 670 14.56 38.45 -9.00
N ARG A 671 14.23 37.62 -7.99
CA ARG A 671 12.89 37.49 -7.39
C ARG A 671 11.75 37.19 -8.39
N CYS A 672 12.02 36.39 -9.42
CA CYS A 672 11.01 35.97 -10.41
C CYS A 672 9.90 35.05 -9.86
N LEU A 673 10.09 34.50 -8.65
CA LEU A 673 9.19 33.59 -7.94
C LEU A 673 8.96 32.22 -8.60
N THR A 674 9.80 31.83 -9.58
CA THR A 674 9.69 30.49 -10.20
C THR A 674 9.91 29.37 -9.18
N CYS A 675 10.91 29.51 -8.30
CA CYS A 675 11.17 28.54 -7.23
C CYS A 675 9.98 28.37 -6.27
N PHE A 676 9.27 29.46 -5.97
CA PHE A 676 8.08 29.45 -5.13
C PHE A 676 6.91 28.71 -5.79
N ARG A 677 6.68 28.96 -7.08
CA ARG A 677 5.57 28.32 -7.82
C ARG A 677 5.81 26.83 -8.08
N ILE A 678 7.05 26.44 -8.35
CA ILE A 678 7.35 25.06 -8.74
C ILE A 678 7.54 24.12 -7.55
N CYS A 679 7.83 24.62 -6.35
CA CYS A 679 8.11 23.77 -5.19
C CYS A 679 6.83 23.03 -4.73
N PRO A 680 6.69 21.71 -4.95
CA PRO A 680 5.48 20.98 -4.57
C PRO A 680 5.38 20.79 -3.05
N HIS A 681 6.47 21.05 -2.33
CA HIS A 681 6.56 20.92 -0.87
C HIS A 681 6.23 22.24 -0.15
N SER A 682 6.11 23.35 -0.89
CA SER A 682 6.01 24.71 -0.31
C SER A 682 7.16 25.03 0.65
N ALA A 683 8.37 24.50 0.38
CA ALA A 683 9.56 24.77 1.17
C ALA A 683 10.10 26.19 0.94
N ILE A 684 9.77 26.83 -0.18
CA ILE A 684 10.15 28.22 -0.45
C ILE A 684 9.09 29.15 0.14
N VAL A 685 9.49 30.02 1.06
CA VAL A 685 8.63 31.05 1.66
C VAL A 685 9.11 32.45 1.27
N ILE A 686 8.17 33.39 1.21
CA ILE A 686 8.44 34.79 0.88
C ILE A 686 7.89 35.65 2.00
N MET A 687 8.74 36.46 2.61
CA MET A 687 8.32 37.48 3.57
C MET A 687 8.38 38.86 2.90
N ARG A 688 7.51 39.79 3.32
CA ARG A 688 7.48 41.15 2.76
C ARG A 688 8.86 41.81 2.87
N GLY A 689 9.38 42.30 1.75
CA GLY A 689 10.67 42.98 1.68
C GLY A 689 11.89 42.05 1.64
N LEU A 690 11.72 40.74 1.82
CA LEU A 690 12.81 39.77 1.88
C LEU A 690 12.87 38.90 0.63
N GLN A 691 14.07 38.36 0.38
CA GLN A 691 14.29 37.37 -0.67
C GLN A 691 13.57 36.04 -0.34
N PRO A 692 13.29 35.20 -1.35
CA PRO A 692 12.81 33.85 -1.10
C PRO A 692 13.77 33.10 -0.18
N TYR A 693 13.24 32.45 0.85
CA TYR A 693 13.99 31.66 1.82
C TYR A 693 13.51 30.20 1.78
N VAL A 694 14.42 29.26 2.00
CA VAL A 694 14.13 27.81 2.02
C VAL A 694 13.91 27.37 3.46
N VAL A 695 12.76 26.80 3.77
CA VAL A 695 12.48 26.17 5.06
C VAL A 695 13.14 24.78 5.09
N PRO A 696 14.24 24.58 5.85
CA PRO A 696 15.04 23.38 5.72
C PRO A 696 14.29 22.09 6.04
N ASP A 697 13.52 22.07 7.14
CA ASP A 697 12.76 20.91 7.62
C ASP A 697 11.70 20.37 6.65
N VAL A 698 11.35 21.17 5.63
CA VAL A 698 10.27 20.91 4.67
C VAL A 698 10.86 20.63 3.29
N CYS A 699 12.04 21.20 3.02
CA CYS A 699 12.76 20.88 1.82
C CYS A 699 13.14 19.40 1.84
N VAL A 700 12.98 18.77 0.68
CA VAL A 700 13.34 17.37 0.51
C VAL A 700 14.46 17.20 -0.51
N SER A 701 15.10 18.30 -0.90
CA SER A 701 16.23 18.34 -1.82
C SER A 701 15.91 17.72 -3.19
N CYS A 702 14.68 17.95 -3.70
CA CYS A 702 14.24 17.37 -4.97
C CYS A 702 14.83 18.05 -6.21
N GLY A 703 15.52 19.18 -6.08
CA GLY A 703 16.19 19.87 -7.20
C GLY A 703 15.29 20.63 -8.18
N LEU A 704 13.94 20.59 -8.05
CA LEU A 704 13.04 21.32 -8.97
C LEU A 704 13.27 22.84 -8.98
N CYS A 705 13.48 23.43 -7.81
CA CYS A 705 13.78 24.86 -7.70
C CYS A 705 15.17 25.21 -8.26
N VAL A 706 16.13 24.29 -8.12
CA VAL A 706 17.43 24.37 -8.75
C VAL A 706 17.19 24.37 -10.25
N SER A 707 16.68 23.29 -10.85
CA SER A 707 16.56 23.17 -12.30
C SER A 707 15.81 24.31 -12.99
N SER A 708 14.82 24.88 -12.32
CA SER A 708 13.93 25.89 -12.90
C SER A 708 14.29 27.34 -12.60
N CYS A 709 15.35 27.63 -11.84
CA CYS A 709 15.70 29.02 -11.51
C CYS A 709 16.36 29.73 -12.71
N PRO A 710 15.71 30.67 -13.40
CA PRO A 710 16.27 31.26 -14.62
C PRO A 710 17.56 32.07 -14.37
N ALA A 711 17.73 32.62 -13.17
CA ALA A 711 18.91 33.40 -12.79
C ALA A 711 20.09 32.55 -12.29
N LEU A 712 19.97 31.21 -12.33
CA LEU A 712 20.97 30.28 -11.78
C LEU A 712 21.36 30.61 -10.32
N ALA A 713 20.41 31.14 -9.56
CA ALA A 713 20.64 31.64 -8.20
C ALA A 713 20.46 30.56 -7.12
N ILE A 714 20.12 29.32 -7.48
CA ILE A 714 19.83 28.25 -6.51
C ILE A 714 20.74 27.07 -6.81
N THR A 715 21.45 26.60 -5.79
CA THR A 715 22.37 25.44 -5.83
C THR A 715 21.91 24.36 -4.85
N GLN A 716 22.31 23.11 -5.08
CA GLN A 716 22.03 21.97 -4.20
C GLN A 716 23.17 21.82 -3.19
N THR A 717 22.89 21.68 -1.89
CA THR A 717 23.95 21.47 -0.88
C THR A 717 24.56 20.07 -1.02
N GLY A 718 25.87 19.96 -0.82
CA GLY A 718 26.61 18.70 -0.93
C GLY A 718 26.85 18.22 -2.37
N PHE A 719 26.39 18.96 -3.38
CA PHE A 719 26.65 18.66 -4.78
C PHE A 719 27.69 19.63 -5.34
N ASN A 720 28.94 19.18 -5.46
CA ASN A 720 29.99 19.97 -6.07
C ASN A 720 29.88 19.85 -7.60
N GLU A 721 29.83 20.99 -8.29
CA GLU A 721 29.91 21.05 -9.77
C GLU A 721 31.23 20.44 -10.31
N ASP A 722 32.22 20.20 -9.42
CA ASP A 722 33.54 19.63 -9.69
C ASP A 722 33.55 18.16 -10.15
N GLY A 723 32.41 17.45 -10.16
CA GLY A 723 32.35 16.14 -10.81
C GLY A 723 32.68 16.21 -12.30
N LEU A 724 32.44 17.37 -12.93
CA LEU A 724 32.62 17.64 -14.36
C LEU A 724 34.08 17.94 -14.75
N SER A 725 34.91 18.46 -13.82
CA SER A 725 36.33 18.76 -14.09
C SER A 725 37.22 17.52 -14.15
N LYS A 726 36.64 16.34 -13.87
CA LYS A 726 37.32 15.04 -13.86
C LYS A 726 36.97 14.15 -15.06
N ILE A 727 36.20 14.65 -16.03
CA ILE A 727 35.90 13.90 -17.25
C ILE A 727 37.19 13.83 -18.08
N ASP A 728 37.69 12.62 -18.31
CA ASP A 728 38.75 12.41 -19.28
C ASP A 728 38.18 12.59 -20.68
N MET A 729 38.68 13.61 -21.41
CA MET A 729 38.25 13.92 -22.78
C MET A 729 38.56 12.80 -23.78
N ASN A 730 39.32 11.78 -23.39
CA ASN A 730 39.54 10.56 -24.19
C ASN A 730 38.35 9.58 -24.14
N GLN A 731 37.40 9.75 -23.21
CA GLN A 731 36.19 8.93 -23.13
C GLN A 731 35.21 9.35 -24.23
N ARG A 732 34.66 8.38 -24.97
CA ARG A 732 33.76 8.65 -26.12
C ARG A 732 32.29 8.77 -25.71
N GLU A 733 31.92 8.20 -24.57
CA GLU A 733 30.54 8.17 -24.09
C GLU A 733 30.46 8.77 -22.69
N VAL A 734 29.52 9.68 -22.47
CA VAL A 734 29.26 10.29 -21.16
C VAL A 734 27.85 9.94 -20.71
N VAL A 735 27.73 9.29 -19.55
CA VAL A 735 26.46 8.84 -18.97
C VAL A 735 26.19 9.61 -17.69
N PHE A 736 25.15 10.45 -17.72
CA PHE A 736 24.63 11.11 -16.52
C PHE A 736 23.70 10.15 -15.76
N ALA A 737 24.18 9.63 -14.64
CA ALA A 737 23.51 8.61 -13.85
C ALA A 737 22.91 9.19 -12.58
N CYS A 738 21.58 9.12 -12.45
CA CYS A 738 20.88 9.50 -11.22
C CYS A 738 21.46 8.78 -9.98
N GLU A 739 21.86 9.55 -8.97
CA GLU A 739 22.48 9.08 -7.73
C GLU A 739 21.62 8.08 -6.95
N ARG A 740 20.28 8.18 -7.12
CA ARG A 740 19.30 7.33 -6.41
C ARG A 740 18.93 6.07 -7.16
N SER A 741 19.42 5.88 -8.38
CA SER A 741 19.03 4.72 -9.20
C SER A 741 20.18 4.29 -10.11
N ALA A 742 20.41 5.00 -11.23
CA ALA A 742 21.35 4.58 -12.25
C ALA A 742 22.80 4.47 -11.72
N ALA A 743 23.24 5.37 -10.82
CA ALA A 743 24.58 5.30 -10.24
C ALA A 743 24.73 4.09 -9.28
N ILE A 744 23.68 3.71 -8.57
CA ILE A 744 23.68 2.52 -7.71
C ILE A 744 23.71 1.25 -8.57
N ALA A 745 22.94 1.24 -9.67
CA ALA A 745 22.94 0.15 -10.63
C ALA A 745 24.29 -0.02 -11.32
N ALA A 746 24.91 1.10 -11.71
CA ALA A 746 26.22 1.16 -12.33
C ALA A 746 27.32 0.46 -11.51
N LYS A 747 27.28 0.55 -10.18
CA LYS A 747 28.24 -0.16 -9.29
C LYS A 747 28.21 -1.68 -9.42
N LYS A 748 27.16 -2.23 -10.02
CA LYS A 748 26.94 -3.67 -10.21
C LYS A 748 26.94 -4.05 -11.70
N ALA A 749 27.07 -3.08 -12.58
CA ALA A 749 27.10 -3.28 -14.02
C ALA A 749 28.55 -3.29 -14.50
N ASP A 750 28.80 -4.06 -15.56
CA ASP A 750 30.06 -3.98 -16.30
C ASP A 750 29.96 -2.78 -17.25
N ILE A 751 30.65 -1.69 -16.93
CA ILE A 751 30.60 -0.44 -17.70
C ILE A 751 31.85 -0.41 -18.58
N PRO A 752 31.72 -0.19 -19.90
CA PRO A 752 32.87 -0.11 -20.79
C PRO A 752 33.89 0.94 -20.33
N ASP A 753 35.17 0.63 -20.45
CA ASP A 753 36.27 1.51 -20.01
C ASP A 753 36.26 2.90 -20.71
N ASN A 754 35.65 2.99 -21.89
CA ASN A 754 35.50 4.21 -22.66
C ASN A 754 34.26 5.06 -22.29
N THR A 755 33.58 4.74 -21.19
CA THR A 755 32.37 5.43 -20.72
C THR A 755 32.63 6.21 -19.42
N ALA A 756 32.38 7.52 -19.45
CA ALA A 756 32.41 8.41 -18.29
C ALA A 756 31.06 8.33 -17.55
N LEU A 757 31.03 7.81 -16.32
CA LEU A 757 29.82 7.81 -15.50
C LEU A 757 29.79 9.02 -14.56
N ILE A 758 28.89 9.97 -14.81
CA ILE A 758 28.72 11.17 -14.00
C ILE A 758 27.49 10.98 -13.13
N THR A 759 27.70 10.84 -11.82
CA THR A 759 26.58 10.78 -10.88
C THR A 759 25.91 12.16 -10.82
N VAL A 760 24.58 12.21 -10.91
CA VAL A 760 23.78 13.45 -10.87
C VAL A 760 22.57 13.30 -9.92
N PRO A 761 22.03 14.39 -9.34
CA PRO A 761 20.78 14.32 -8.59
C PRO A 761 19.61 13.92 -9.51
N CYS A 762 18.49 13.48 -8.93
CA CYS A 762 17.29 13.11 -9.70
C CYS A 762 16.78 14.22 -10.62
N VAL A 763 16.96 15.49 -10.23
CA VAL A 763 16.59 16.66 -11.01
C VAL A 763 17.73 17.66 -10.88
N CYS A 764 18.37 17.97 -12.00
CA CYS A 764 19.48 18.92 -12.05
C CYS A 764 19.47 19.69 -13.37
N ARG A 765 20.49 20.52 -13.55
CA ARG A 765 20.80 21.21 -14.81
C ARG A 765 22.14 20.70 -15.29
N ILE A 766 22.28 20.57 -16.60
CA ILE A 766 23.55 20.22 -17.22
C ILE A 766 23.93 21.41 -18.12
N SER A 767 25.14 21.93 -17.94
CA SER A 767 25.64 23.01 -18.81
C SER A 767 25.81 22.48 -20.23
N THR A 768 25.39 23.25 -21.22
CA THR A 768 25.62 22.90 -22.64
C THR A 768 27.09 22.96 -23.02
N GLY A 769 27.96 23.58 -22.21
CA GLY A 769 29.41 23.55 -22.42
C GLY A 769 30.06 22.18 -22.15
N ILE A 770 29.27 21.16 -21.80
CA ILE A 770 29.69 19.76 -21.63
C ILE A 770 29.42 18.93 -22.90
N LEU A 771 28.51 19.39 -23.76
CA LEU A 771 28.19 18.79 -25.07
C LEU A 771 29.05 19.44 -26.15
#